data_AF-A0A9D5PBG5-F1
#
_entry.id   AF-A0A9D5PBG5-F1
#
_cell.length_a   1.000
_cell.length_b   1.000
_cell.length_c   1.000
_cell.angle_alpha   90.00
_cell.angle_beta   90.00
_cell.angle_gamma   90.00
#
_symmetry.space_group_name_H-M   'P 1'
#
loop_
_entity.id
_entity.type
_entity.pdbx_description
1 polymer ?
#
loop_
_entity_poly.entity_id
_entity_poly.type
_entity_poly.pdbx_seq_one_letter_code
_entity_poly.pdbx_strand_id
1 'polypeptide(L)'
;MVNFFSDTRFLRAVVVLCAGIFSSTAVWANVPAVSYEEYGETTTVEEYTVLYGNETRLESGTYVVTTDVAYDHTLTVADGIYLIICDGCTMSFGSQDNPVESGIVGEEGSCLYLFDQSRDPQTTGSLVIYASGDAISVPSFYQFGCRVSAFSANGNAIACANYCSLSGVATDATSTGGYGVQSADIMLGEWNLGYVCASSYSGVVTFGEMLGNDDGWYARSNSAIDASDFDQINGKKLYPVTVNIPYIDGNGDEQQISLDKLTSVDASTTKFDAGWYLVDSDVTINQKVIWRGDAHIILCDGCTLRFGTESEPVGDSPCFGFSADAAISLYGQKGRTGTLAINSKGYVAYSSGSLTLNACNLTANCGRGGLGAAFLMGGDVKVNNANVTVNSDEIGIFMTDGHAFNFNGGNVNVGGNGISGTINLHWNANSDRFTCGGFGYTGSITMADGQYCTDGKNVYSGTFSTKGIVSYTKSGDGSVTLEPCYAVTLHIDGSDSQLLPVVFDGEGKAHAAYVPETPTRTGYIFSHWSTQADGSDVIDFTTFEVTDNMDAYAQWSICYIAADGSEQVCSDYTLLTGNETELAAGWYVANDVIAFATGITLTGDIHLILADGAEMSVGSSALVVMSYSVNYSISSGSNPLSATCDVNIYGQANGTGKLIAQDAIAAKNLAINGGVVKAGQNGTTVGIGAVNNITITGGNVTAFGVRGLGTVNGKTTLGWRNTSDRINSNSYSGTIVIADGQTLADGSGLVVSGSLDADMKNSIAGKSLFGTYLLDDTADAPFASLVGQTVNVTLANRTIDTEWNTLTLPFNVPMDTLKKVFGDGVKLYLFGNSGLSEDGVLTFFFNKPDYMMCGLPHFIQATAETANPTFCNVTIADTEGESSDESGSYVDFVPTLGATTIVADDVREVLVLGSGNTLYNPASLPARMKGFRGYFRVVNDEVVANAAQFRMSFDEESEISGIVTTQVMSDELGNKSCGIIYNLMGQRVNRAENGLFIVNGKRVIRP
;
A
#
# COMPACT_ATOMS: atom_id res chain seq x y z
N MET A 1 51.89 -42.54 -14.31
CA MET A 1 51.33 -42.55 -12.95
C MET A 1 50.42 -41.34 -12.86
N VAL A 2 49.14 -41.55 -12.54
CA VAL A 2 48.00 -40.63 -12.74
C VAL A 2 47.59 -40.50 -14.21
N ASN A 3 46.52 -41.22 -14.60
CA ASN A 3 45.44 -40.80 -15.52
C ASN A 3 44.52 -41.99 -15.84
N PHE A 4 43.22 -41.69 -15.96
CA PHE A 4 42.08 -42.54 -16.30
C PHE A 4 41.50 -43.41 -15.17
N PHE A 5 40.67 -42.76 -14.33
CA PHE A 5 39.54 -43.41 -13.67
C PHE A 5 38.30 -42.58 -13.92
N SER A 6 37.37 -43.13 -14.69
CA SER A 6 36.00 -42.65 -14.84
C SER A 6 35.06 -43.84 -14.78
N ASP A 7 35.02 -44.55 -13.65
CA ASP A 7 33.79 -45.21 -13.20
C ASP A 7 33.89 -45.65 -11.73
N THR A 8 33.04 -45.08 -10.88
CA THR A 8 33.05 -45.25 -9.41
C THR A 8 32.36 -46.51 -8.91
N ARG A 9 32.03 -47.47 -9.77
CA ARG A 9 31.31 -48.69 -9.37
C ARG A 9 32.19 -49.92 -9.12
N PHE A 10 33.42 -49.95 -9.65
CA PHE A 10 34.31 -51.11 -9.52
C PHE A 10 35.04 -51.22 -8.17
N LEU A 11 35.12 -50.14 -7.38
CA LEU A 11 35.91 -50.14 -6.13
C LEU A 11 35.18 -50.70 -4.90
N ARG A 12 33.86 -50.93 -4.97
CA ARG A 12 33.08 -51.45 -3.82
C ARG A 12 33.03 -52.98 -3.74
N ALA A 13 33.23 -53.71 -4.85
CA ALA A 13 33.14 -55.16 -4.86
C ALA A 13 34.44 -55.87 -4.44
N VAL A 14 35.61 -55.31 -4.78
CA VAL A 14 36.90 -56.01 -4.59
C VAL A 14 37.45 -55.87 -3.15
N VAL A 15 37.03 -54.87 -2.38
CA VAL A 15 37.48 -54.69 -0.98
C VAL A 15 36.71 -55.60 0.01
N VAL A 16 35.55 -56.14 -0.37
CA VAL A 16 34.70 -56.93 0.54
C VAL A 16 35.01 -58.43 0.53
N LEU A 17 35.73 -58.94 -0.48
CA LEU A 17 36.08 -60.36 -0.59
C LEU A 17 37.24 -60.83 0.31
N CYS A 18 37.91 -59.94 1.04
CA CYS A 18 39.03 -60.30 1.93
C CYS A 18 38.70 -60.36 3.43
N ALA A 19 37.46 -60.12 3.85
CA ALA A 19 37.07 -60.26 5.26
C ALA A 19 35.81 -61.13 5.35
N GLY A 20 36.01 -62.42 5.65
CA GLY A 20 34.97 -63.46 5.72
C GLY A 20 33.92 -63.24 6.82
N ILE A 21 33.13 -62.19 6.69
CA ILE A 21 32.03 -61.84 7.57
C ILE A 21 30.88 -61.39 6.65
N PHE A 22 30.08 -62.33 6.16
CA PHE A 22 28.64 -62.25 5.87
C PHE A 22 28.22 -63.55 5.16
N SER A 23 27.05 -64.09 5.51
CA SER A 23 26.46 -65.23 4.82
C SER A 23 26.15 -64.86 3.36
N SER A 24 26.23 -65.83 2.46
CA SER A 24 26.06 -65.71 1.00
C SER A 24 24.72 -65.11 0.52
N THR A 25 23.82 -64.76 1.44
CA THR A 25 22.53 -64.13 1.19
C THR A 25 22.54 -62.59 1.28
N ALA A 26 23.63 -61.95 1.73
CA ALA A 26 23.69 -60.49 1.94
C ALA A 26 24.45 -59.70 0.85
N VAL A 27 24.92 -60.36 -0.21
CA VAL A 27 25.66 -59.72 -1.32
C VAL A 27 24.75 -59.36 -2.51
N TRP A 28 23.47 -59.77 -2.48
CA TRP A 28 22.48 -59.53 -3.54
C TRP A 28 21.49 -58.40 -3.23
N ALA A 29 21.58 -57.75 -2.06
CA ALA A 29 20.55 -56.83 -1.57
C ALA A 29 20.54 -55.40 -2.19
N ASN A 30 21.22 -55.17 -3.33
CA ASN A 30 21.28 -53.84 -3.98
C ASN A 30 21.22 -53.90 -5.52
N VAL A 31 20.86 -55.04 -6.11
CA VAL A 31 20.54 -55.10 -7.54
C VAL A 31 19.05 -54.76 -7.67
N PRO A 32 18.68 -53.60 -8.26
CA PRO A 32 17.27 -53.25 -8.40
C PRO A 32 16.56 -54.31 -9.22
N ALA A 33 15.38 -54.75 -8.75
CA ALA A 33 14.56 -55.67 -9.52
C ALA A 33 14.22 -55.04 -10.89
N VAL A 34 14.31 -55.83 -11.95
CA VAL A 34 14.01 -55.38 -13.31
C VAL A 34 12.65 -55.94 -13.68
N SER A 35 11.72 -55.06 -14.05
CA SER A 35 10.42 -55.45 -14.58
C SER A 35 10.49 -55.55 -16.10
N TYR A 36 9.73 -56.48 -16.66
CA TYR A 36 9.44 -56.55 -18.08
C TYR A 36 7.96 -56.87 -18.29
N GLU A 37 7.43 -56.61 -19.48
CA GLU A 37 6.02 -56.88 -19.77
C GLU A 37 5.82 -58.03 -20.77
N GLU A 38 4.92 -58.94 -20.43
CA GLU A 38 4.57 -60.12 -21.23
C GLU A 38 3.04 -60.24 -21.30
N TYR A 39 2.48 -60.28 -22.50
CA TYR A 39 1.02 -60.45 -22.76
C TYR A 39 0.05 -59.54 -21.97
N GLY A 40 0.46 -58.33 -21.59
CA GLY A 40 -0.42 -57.45 -20.82
C GLY A 40 -0.02 -57.29 -19.35
N GLU A 41 0.81 -58.19 -18.83
CA GLU A 41 1.16 -58.26 -17.42
C GLU A 41 2.62 -57.85 -17.17
N THR A 42 2.85 -57.05 -16.14
CA THR A 42 4.20 -56.68 -15.67
C THR A 42 4.75 -57.80 -14.79
N THR A 43 5.84 -58.42 -15.22
CA THR A 43 6.57 -59.43 -14.46
C THR A 43 7.84 -58.81 -13.88
N THR A 44 8.12 -59.08 -12.59
CA THR A 44 9.33 -58.57 -11.91
C THR A 44 10.35 -59.70 -11.79
N VAL A 45 11.59 -59.44 -12.22
CA VAL A 45 12.72 -60.37 -12.14
C VAL A 45 13.72 -59.90 -11.08
N GLU A 46 13.99 -60.78 -10.12
CA GLU A 46 14.94 -60.52 -9.03
C GLU A 46 16.29 -61.24 -9.25
N GLU A 47 16.34 -62.28 -10.10
CA GLU A 47 17.57 -62.99 -10.46
C GLU A 47 17.87 -62.85 -11.95
N TYR A 48 18.94 -62.10 -12.29
CA TYR A 48 19.36 -61.89 -13.67
C TYR A 48 20.87 -61.66 -13.79
N THR A 49 21.41 -61.78 -15.00
CA THR A 49 22.81 -61.50 -15.34
C THR A 49 22.91 -60.26 -16.22
N VAL A 50 23.72 -59.26 -15.86
CA VAL A 50 23.95 -58.07 -16.71
C VAL A 50 24.91 -58.40 -17.84
N LEU A 51 24.61 -57.95 -19.06
CA LEU A 51 25.49 -58.09 -20.21
C LEU A 51 26.45 -56.90 -20.35
N TYR A 52 27.69 -57.18 -20.77
CA TYR A 52 28.75 -56.19 -20.89
C TYR A 52 29.40 -56.09 -22.28
N GLY A 53 29.03 -56.95 -23.24
CA GLY A 53 29.50 -56.86 -24.63
C GLY A 53 30.70 -57.76 -24.96
N ASN A 54 31.15 -58.57 -24.01
CA ASN A 54 32.27 -59.50 -24.18
C ASN A 54 31.85 -60.98 -24.11
N GLU A 55 30.57 -61.24 -23.87
CA GLU A 55 30.00 -62.57 -23.81
C GLU A 55 29.94 -63.21 -25.20
N THR A 56 30.54 -64.38 -25.34
CA THR A 56 30.46 -65.14 -26.61
C THR A 56 29.29 -66.13 -26.61
N ARG A 57 28.70 -66.41 -25.44
CA ARG A 57 27.67 -67.45 -25.25
C ARG A 57 26.76 -67.16 -24.04
N LEU A 58 25.45 -67.38 -24.19
CA LEU A 58 24.46 -67.41 -23.11
C LEU A 58 23.93 -68.84 -22.90
N GLU A 59 23.87 -69.32 -21.65
CA GLU A 59 23.60 -70.74 -21.35
C GLU A 59 22.16 -71.04 -20.86
N SER A 60 21.61 -70.26 -19.93
CA SER A 60 20.20 -70.35 -19.51
C SER A 60 19.85 -69.22 -18.53
N GLY A 61 18.63 -68.68 -18.58
CA GLY A 61 18.12 -67.70 -17.61
C GLY A 61 17.94 -66.30 -18.17
N THR A 62 17.74 -65.33 -17.27
CA THR A 62 17.44 -63.93 -17.62
C THR A 62 18.70 -63.08 -17.69
N TYR A 63 18.86 -62.37 -18.80
CA TYR A 63 19.96 -61.45 -19.07
C TYR A 63 19.41 -60.03 -19.26
N VAL A 64 20.10 -59.02 -18.72
CA VAL A 64 19.63 -57.62 -18.77
C VAL A 64 20.70 -56.70 -19.33
N VAL A 65 20.29 -55.81 -20.24
CA VAL A 65 21.10 -54.72 -20.77
C VAL A 65 20.68 -53.44 -20.06
N THR A 66 21.47 -53.01 -19.08
CA THR A 66 21.17 -51.81 -18.23
C THR A 66 21.85 -50.53 -18.71
N THR A 67 22.69 -50.62 -19.74
CA THR A 67 23.42 -49.53 -20.42
C THR A 67 23.64 -49.95 -21.87
N ASP A 68 24.06 -49.04 -22.75
CA ASP A 68 24.43 -49.43 -24.12
C ASP A 68 25.54 -50.49 -24.14
N VAL A 69 25.34 -51.54 -24.93
CA VAL A 69 26.26 -52.67 -25.10
C VAL A 69 26.50 -52.89 -26.59
N ALA A 70 27.75 -53.14 -26.97
CA ALA A 70 28.15 -53.41 -28.35
C ALA A 70 28.97 -54.70 -28.44
N TYR A 71 28.61 -55.56 -29.40
CA TYR A 71 29.32 -56.78 -29.75
C TYR A 71 29.95 -56.64 -31.13
N ASP A 72 31.22 -56.99 -31.23
CA ASP A 72 31.98 -57.08 -32.49
C ASP A 72 32.09 -58.53 -33.02
N HIS A 73 31.38 -59.46 -32.38
CA HIS A 73 31.36 -60.88 -32.66
C HIS A 73 29.94 -61.46 -32.51
N THR A 74 29.75 -62.69 -32.98
CA THR A 74 28.47 -63.40 -32.87
C THR A 74 28.22 -63.88 -31.44
N LEU A 75 27.02 -63.62 -30.93
CA LEU A 75 26.56 -64.14 -29.64
C LEU A 75 25.77 -65.43 -29.83
N THR A 76 26.26 -66.53 -29.25
CA THR A 76 25.53 -67.81 -29.29
C THR A 76 24.56 -67.92 -28.11
N VAL A 77 23.31 -68.34 -28.36
CA VAL A 77 22.28 -68.52 -27.33
C VAL A 77 21.83 -69.98 -27.25
N ALA A 78 21.83 -70.53 -26.04
CA ALA A 78 21.24 -71.84 -25.74
C ALA A 78 19.71 -71.73 -25.52
N ASP A 79 19.05 -72.82 -25.15
CA ASP A 79 17.60 -72.82 -24.89
C ASP A 79 17.22 -72.09 -23.60
N GLY A 80 16.05 -71.44 -23.59
CA GLY A 80 15.50 -70.77 -22.40
C GLY A 80 16.16 -69.44 -22.03
N ILE A 81 16.47 -68.60 -23.02
CA ILE A 81 17.08 -67.27 -22.80
C ILE A 81 16.02 -66.17 -22.81
N TYR A 82 15.96 -65.42 -21.72
CA TYR A 82 15.12 -64.23 -21.55
C TYR A 82 16.02 -63.00 -21.56
N LEU A 83 15.96 -62.18 -22.60
CA LEU A 83 16.79 -60.98 -22.75
C LEU A 83 15.93 -59.74 -22.53
N ILE A 84 16.27 -58.93 -21.54
CA ILE A 84 15.59 -57.67 -21.24
C ILE A 84 16.51 -56.50 -21.60
N ILE A 85 16.03 -55.59 -22.45
CA ILE A 85 16.76 -54.35 -22.73
C ILE A 85 16.05 -53.22 -21.98
N CYS A 86 16.77 -52.57 -21.05
CA CYS A 86 16.20 -51.48 -20.27
C CYS A 86 15.84 -50.27 -21.13
N ASP A 87 14.90 -49.46 -20.65
CA ASP A 87 14.48 -48.23 -21.31
C ASP A 87 15.68 -47.33 -21.62
N GLY A 88 15.77 -46.84 -22.85
CA GLY A 88 16.83 -45.96 -23.34
C GLY A 88 18.17 -46.64 -23.59
N CYS A 89 18.28 -47.97 -23.42
CA CYS A 89 19.50 -48.72 -23.67
C CYS A 89 19.50 -49.40 -25.05
N THR A 90 20.68 -49.51 -25.66
CA THR A 90 20.88 -50.17 -26.96
C THR A 90 21.82 -51.36 -26.86
N MET A 91 21.38 -52.52 -27.30
CA MET A 91 22.25 -53.67 -27.59
C MET A 91 22.56 -53.68 -29.09
N SER A 92 23.84 -53.63 -29.46
CA SER A 92 24.27 -53.49 -30.86
C SER A 92 25.26 -54.54 -31.30
N PHE A 93 25.20 -54.94 -32.57
CA PHE A 93 26.10 -55.89 -33.20
C PHE A 93 26.61 -55.35 -34.54
N GLY A 94 27.92 -55.13 -34.66
CA GLY A 94 28.53 -54.56 -35.86
C GLY A 94 28.04 -53.14 -36.20
N SER A 95 28.40 -52.66 -37.37
CA SER A 95 27.93 -51.39 -37.93
C SER A 95 27.73 -51.49 -39.45
N GLN A 96 27.09 -50.48 -40.06
CA GLN A 96 26.87 -50.46 -41.51
C GLN A 96 28.16 -50.60 -42.34
N ASP A 97 29.28 -50.08 -41.83
CA ASP A 97 30.60 -50.15 -42.49
C ASP A 97 31.40 -51.42 -42.13
N ASN A 98 31.08 -52.06 -40.99
CA ASN A 98 31.77 -53.25 -40.49
C ASN A 98 30.77 -54.25 -39.87
N PRO A 99 30.01 -54.98 -40.70
CA PRO A 99 29.01 -55.93 -40.21
C PRO A 99 29.67 -57.17 -39.60
N VAL A 100 29.03 -57.74 -38.58
CA VAL A 100 29.41 -59.06 -38.04
C VAL A 100 29.01 -60.19 -39.01
N GLU A 101 29.54 -61.40 -38.82
CA GLU A 101 29.11 -62.56 -39.63
C GLU A 101 27.63 -62.86 -39.39
N SER A 102 27.26 -63.03 -38.11
CA SER A 102 25.88 -63.08 -37.61
C SER A 102 25.79 -62.33 -36.28
N GLY A 103 24.63 -61.77 -35.95
CA GLY A 103 24.42 -61.09 -34.66
C GLY A 103 24.19 -62.11 -33.53
N ILE A 104 23.00 -62.72 -33.52
CA ILE A 104 22.60 -63.71 -32.51
C ILE A 104 22.30 -65.04 -33.19
N VAL A 105 22.92 -66.12 -32.72
CA VAL A 105 22.75 -67.47 -33.28
C VAL A 105 22.34 -68.47 -32.19
N GLY A 106 21.28 -69.22 -32.44
CA GLY A 106 20.73 -70.22 -31.52
C GLY A 106 21.25 -71.64 -31.80
N GLU A 107 21.37 -72.45 -30.75
CA GLU A 107 21.61 -73.89 -30.87
C GLU A 107 20.37 -74.64 -31.38
N GLU A 108 20.55 -75.88 -31.83
CA GLU A 108 19.42 -76.71 -32.28
C GLU A 108 18.38 -76.87 -31.15
N GLY A 109 17.16 -76.36 -31.40
CA GLY A 109 16.06 -76.36 -30.44
C GLY A 109 15.95 -75.14 -29.51
N SER A 110 16.84 -74.14 -29.57
CA SER A 110 16.79 -72.98 -28.67
C SER A 110 15.67 -71.98 -28.96
N CYS A 111 15.10 -71.41 -27.89
CA CYS A 111 14.18 -70.26 -27.97
C CYS A 111 14.80 -68.98 -27.40
N LEU A 112 14.66 -67.86 -28.13
CA LEU A 112 15.05 -66.53 -27.66
C LEU A 112 13.81 -65.67 -27.40
N TYR A 113 13.69 -65.18 -26.18
CA TYR A 113 12.66 -64.24 -25.76
C TYR A 113 13.27 -62.87 -25.50
N LEU A 114 12.81 -61.85 -26.21
CA LEU A 114 13.28 -60.48 -26.10
C LEU A 114 12.18 -59.59 -25.51
N PHE A 115 12.48 -58.92 -24.41
CA PHE A 115 11.54 -58.10 -23.66
C PHE A 115 12.05 -56.68 -23.44
N ASP A 116 11.13 -55.73 -23.42
CA ASP A 116 11.39 -54.36 -23.00
C ASP A 116 11.02 -54.13 -21.54
N GLN A 117 11.61 -53.09 -20.94
CA GLN A 117 11.33 -52.72 -19.55
C GLN A 117 9.97 -51.99 -19.40
N SER A 118 9.58 -51.14 -20.35
CA SER A 118 8.29 -50.44 -20.35
C SER A 118 7.54 -50.53 -21.69
N ARG A 119 6.30 -50.04 -21.73
CA ARG A 119 5.49 -49.92 -22.97
C ARG A 119 5.58 -48.55 -23.62
N ASP A 120 6.41 -47.63 -23.13
CA ASP A 120 6.50 -46.29 -23.71
C ASP A 120 7.31 -46.33 -25.02
N PRO A 121 6.68 -46.06 -26.18
CA PRO A 121 7.38 -46.08 -27.47
C PRO A 121 8.54 -45.09 -27.58
N GLN A 122 8.58 -44.06 -26.71
CA GLN A 122 9.62 -43.03 -26.68
C GLN A 122 10.84 -43.44 -25.87
N THR A 123 10.70 -44.38 -24.92
CA THR A 123 11.78 -44.80 -24.02
C THR A 123 12.18 -46.26 -24.17
N THR A 124 11.56 -47.02 -25.08
CA THR A 124 11.84 -48.46 -25.33
C THR A 124 13.31 -48.80 -25.58
N GLY A 125 13.76 -49.93 -25.00
CA GLY A 125 15.06 -50.52 -25.29
C GLY A 125 15.20 -50.98 -26.75
N SER A 126 16.41 -50.89 -27.31
CA SER A 126 16.67 -51.16 -28.73
C SER A 126 17.72 -52.26 -28.98
N LEU A 127 17.42 -53.19 -29.89
CA LEU A 127 18.36 -54.17 -30.44
C LEU A 127 18.68 -53.80 -31.90
N VAL A 128 19.96 -53.55 -32.20
CA VAL A 128 20.42 -53.14 -33.54
C VAL A 128 21.50 -54.09 -34.05
N ILE A 129 21.30 -54.72 -35.20
CA ILE A 129 22.23 -55.71 -35.76
C ILE A 129 22.54 -55.38 -37.21
N TYR A 130 23.82 -55.24 -37.53
CA TYR A 130 24.35 -55.21 -38.89
C TYR A 130 25.16 -56.48 -39.14
N ALA A 131 24.60 -57.39 -39.95
CA ALA A 131 25.21 -58.67 -40.26
C ALA A 131 25.45 -58.85 -41.77
N SER A 132 26.47 -59.63 -42.10
CA SER A 132 26.77 -60.03 -43.48
C SER A 132 26.07 -61.34 -43.87
N GLY A 133 25.83 -62.24 -42.92
CA GLY A 133 24.94 -63.41 -42.99
C GLY A 133 23.62 -63.16 -42.25
N ASP A 134 22.99 -64.21 -41.69
CA ASP A 134 21.74 -64.05 -40.94
C ASP A 134 21.95 -63.17 -39.70
N ALA A 135 21.15 -62.11 -39.51
CA ALA A 135 21.33 -61.17 -38.41
C ALA A 135 20.86 -61.76 -37.06
N ILE A 136 19.67 -62.36 -37.05
CA ILE A 136 19.18 -63.24 -35.98
C ILE A 136 18.90 -64.61 -36.60
N SER A 137 19.52 -65.66 -36.08
CA SER A 137 19.33 -67.04 -36.57
C SER A 137 19.08 -67.97 -35.38
N VAL A 138 17.82 -68.15 -35.00
CA VAL A 138 17.42 -68.99 -33.85
C VAL A 138 16.25 -69.89 -34.24
N PRO A 139 16.11 -71.13 -33.74
CA PRO A 139 14.97 -71.98 -34.06
C PRO A 139 13.60 -71.32 -33.78
N SER A 140 13.47 -70.64 -32.64
CA SER A 140 12.28 -69.86 -32.29
C SER A 140 12.64 -68.49 -31.70
N PHE A 141 11.95 -67.45 -32.15
CA PHE A 141 12.15 -66.06 -31.69
C PHE A 141 10.83 -65.45 -31.24
N TYR A 142 10.83 -64.81 -30.06
CA TYR A 142 9.70 -64.08 -29.53
C TYR A 142 10.13 -62.69 -29.09
N GLN A 143 9.50 -61.66 -29.66
CA GLN A 143 9.74 -60.26 -29.33
C GLN A 143 8.52 -59.66 -28.63
N PHE A 144 8.73 -59.05 -27.46
CA PHE A 144 7.74 -58.38 -26.64
C PHE A 144 8.21 -56.95 -26.30
N GLY A 145 7.67 -55.95 -26.98
CA GLY A 145 7.90 -54.53 -26.65
C GLY A 145 9.13 -53.89 -27.30
N CYS A 146 10.32 -54.51 -27.28
CA CYS A 146 11.57 -53.85 -27.72
C CYS A 146 11.53 -53.38 -29.17
N ARG A 147 12.32 -52.34 -29.50
CA ARG A 147 12.63 -52.00 -30.89
C ARG A 147 13.72 -52.93 -31.43
N VAL A 148 13.48 -53.56 -32.59
CA VAL A 148 14.46 -54.43 -33.27
C VAL A 148 14.78 -53.87 -34.65
N SER A 149 16.06 -53.64 -34.94
CA SER A 149 16.55 -53.22 -36.25
C SER A 149 17.61 -54.20 -36.73
N ALA A 150 17.20 -55.16 -37.55
CA ALA A 150 18.04 -56.22 -38.08
C ALA A 150 18.32 -55.97 -39.57
N PHE A 151 19.59 -55.76 -39.90
CA PHE A 151 20.06 -55.53 -41.26
C PHE A 151 20.97 -56.67 -41.69
N SER A 152 20.65 -57.29 -42.83
CA SER A 152 21.47 -58.36 -43.42
C SER A 152 21.85 -58.05 -44.87
N ALA A 153 23.15 -58.17 -45.17
CA ALA A 153 23.65 -57.99 -46.53
C ALA A 153 23.38 -59.21 -47.44
N ASN A 154 23.71 -60.43 -46.99
CA ASN A 154 23.67 -61.65 -47.82
C ASN A 154 22.83 -62.80 -47.23
N GLY A 155 22.36 -62.71 -45.99
CA GLY A 155 21.45 -63.67 -45.35
C GLY A 155 20.06 -63.08 -45.10
N ASN A 156 19.27 -63.69 -44.24
CA ASN A 156 18.00 -63.13 -43.77
C ASN A 156 18.22 -62.14 -42.61
N ALA A 157 17.37 -61.11 -42.47
CA ALA A 157 17.46 -60.25 -41.29
C ALA A 157 16.99 -61.00 -40.02
N ILE A 158 15.90 -61.76 -40.10
CA ILE A 158 15.50 -62.68 -39.03
C ILE A 158 15.22 -64.06 -39.66
N ALA A 159 16.02 -65.06 -39.30
CA ALA A 159 15.86 -66.46 -39.69
C ALA A 159 15.41 -67.29 -38.48
N CYS A 160 14.24 -67.91 -38.61
CA CYS A 160 13.72 -68.86 -37.65
C CYS A 160 13.39 -70.18 -38.32
N ALA A 161 13.78 -71.30 -37.72
CA ALA A 161 13.51 -72.61 -38.31
C ALA A 161 12.05 -73.05 -38.04
N ASN A 162 11.50 -72.68 -36.88
CA ASN A 162 10.21 -73.15 -36.39
C ASN A 162 9.18 -72.01 -36.31
N TYR A 163 9.41 -71.05 -35.42
CA TYR A 163 8.38 -70.07 -35.06
C TYR A 163 8.98 -68.69 -34.80
N CYS A 164 8.40 -67.65 -35.40
CA CYS A 164 8.81 -66.26 -35.19
C CYS A 164 7.60 -65.43 -34.76
N SER A 165 7.64 -64.86 -33.56
CA SER A 165 6.62 -63.97 -33.04
C SER A 165 7.17 -62.57 -32.86
N LEU A 166 6.57 -61.60 -33.56
CA LEU A 166 6.98 -60.20 -33.53
C LEU A 166 5.84 -59.36 -32.94
N SER A 167 6.00 -58.95 -31.67
CA SER A 167 4.99 -58.21 -30.91
C SER A 167 5.64 -57.06 -30.12
N GLY A 168 6.11 -56.01 -30.80
CA GLY A 168 6.81 -54.87 -30.17
C GLY A 168 6.56 -53.51 -30.83
N VAL A 169 7.20 -52.46 -30.27
CA VAL A 169 7.01 -51.05 -30.67
C VAL A 169 7.42 -50.78 -32.12
N ALA A 170 8.50 -51.38 -32.61
CA ALA A 170 8.91 -51.34 -34.02
C ALA A 170 9.91 -52.46 -34.35
N THR A 171 9.72 -53.13 -35.48
CA THR A 171 10.68 -54.09 -36.04
C THR A 171 11.01 -53.69 -37.47
N ASP A 172 12.27 -53.40 -37.74
CA ASP A 172 12.81 -53.17 -39.08
C ASP A 172 13.74 -54.34 -39.44
N ALA A 173 13.26 -55.23 -40.30
CA ALA A 173 13.97 -56.44 -40.72
C ALA A 173 14.28 -56.31 -42.22
N THR A 174 15.42 -55.70 -42.52
CA THR A 174 15.81 -55.38 -43.89
C THR A 174 16.95 -56.27 -44.36
N SER A 175 16.70 -57.00 -45.44
CA SER A 175 17.71 -57.84 -46.10
C SER A 175 17.83 -57.50 -47.58
N THR A 176 19.06 -57.47 -48.09
CA THR A 176 19.38 -57.31 -49.52
C THR A 176 19.65 -58.62 -50.27
N GLY A 177 19.96 -59.71 -49.55
CA GLY A 177 20.37 -61.00 -50.14
C GLY A 177 19.48 -62.21 -49.79
N GLY A 178 18.67 -62.10 -48.74
CA GLY A 178 17.65 -63.07 -48.32
C GLY A 178 16.32 -62.40 -47.96
N TYR A 179 15.49 -63.06 -47.15
CA TYR A 179 14.22 -62.49 -46.68
C TYR A 179 14.44 -61.50 -45.53
N GLY A 180 13.53 -60.52 -45.38
CA GLY A 180 13.47 -59.72 -44.17
C GLY A 180 13.18 -60.61 -42.95
N VAL A 181 12.13 -61.44 -43.05
CA VAL A 181 11.82 -62.46 -42.04
C VAL A 181 11.54 -63.80 -42.70
N GLN A 182 12.22 -64.86 -42.27
CA GLN A 182 12.01 -66.25 -42.71
C GLN A 182 11.64 -67.13 -41.51
N SER A 183 10.50 -67.81 -41.57
CA SER A 183 10.08 -68.81 -40.58
C SER A 183 9.11 -69.82 -41.17
N ALA A 184 8.94 -71.01 -40.56
CA ALA A 184 7.86 -71.91 -40.96
C ALA A 184 6.49 -71.29 -40.63
N ASP A 185 6.35 -70.77 -39.40
CA ASP A 185 5.22 -69.98 -38.95
C ASP A 185 5.68 -68.60 -38.45
N ILE A 186 5.02 -67.54 -38.93
CA ILE A 186 5.24 -66.15 -38.55
C ILE A 186 3.98 -65.62 -37.89
N MET A 187 4.10 -65.06 -36.70
CA MET A 187 3.00 -64.47 -35.94
C MET A 187 3.29 -63.01 -35.62
N LEU A 188 2.41 -62.12 -36.08
CA LEU A 188 2.48 -60.69 -35.81
C LEU A 188 1.46 -60.36 -34.70
N GLY A 189 1.95 -59.81 -33.58
CA GLY A 189 1.24 -59.72 -32.30
C GLY A 189 0.06 -58.73 -32.20
N GLU A 190 -0.65 -58.81 -31.08
CA GLU A 190 -2.04 -58.31 -30.86
C GLU A 190 -2.20 -56.92 -30.21
N TRP A 191 -1.13 -56.21 -29.82
CA TRP A 191 -1.28 -54.99 -28.99
C TRP A 191 -0.33 -53.84 -29.36
N ASN A 192 -0.92 -52.63 -29.47
CA ASN A 192 -0.33 -51.29 -29.64
C ASN A 192 0.58 -51.05 -30.87
N LEU A 193 0.07 -50.24 -31.83
CA LEU A 193 0.77 -49.41 -32.85
C LEU A 193 2.05 -49.91 -33.56
N GLY A 194 2.52 -51.12 -33.31
CA GLY A 194 3.78 -51.66 -33.77
C GLY A 194 3.88 -51.68 -35.29
N TYR A 195 4.97 -51.15 -35.82
CA TYR A 195 5.28 -51.17 -37.24
C TYR A 195 6.28 -52.29 -37.49
N VAL A 196 5.90 -53.34 -38.23
CA VAL A 196 6.84 -54.36 -38.71
C VAL A 196 7.12 -54.06 -40.18
N CYS A 197 8.26 -53.43 -40.44
CA CYS A 197 8.79 -53.20 -41.77
C CYS A 197 9.75 -54.35 -42.10
N ALA A 198 9.42 -55.15 -43.11
CA ALA A 198 10.34 -56.16 -43.61
C ALA A 198 10.44 -56.03 -45.13
N SER A 199 11.65 -56.21 -45.67
CA SER A 199 11.84 -56.15 -47.12
C SER A 199 11.14 -57.30 -47.87
N SER A 200 10.90 -58.44 -47.21
CA SER A 200 10.10 -59.57 -47.68
C SER A 200 9.86 -60.62 -46.56
N TYR A 201 8.85 -61.46 -46.70
CA TYR A 201 8.53 -62.57 -45.77
C TYR A 201 8.59 -63.94 -46.48
N SER A 202 8.94 -65.00 -45.74
CA SER A 202 8.88 -66.40 -46.20
C SER A 202 8.36 -67.31 -45.09
N GLY A 203 7.19 -67.92 -45.28
CA GLY A 203 6.47 -68.69 -44.26
C GLY A 203 4.95 -68.51 -44.31
N VAL A 204 4.22 -69.20 -43.42
CA VAL A 204 2.80 -68.89 -43.17
C VAL A 204 2.73 -67.70 -42.22
N VAL A 205 2.17 -66.57 -42.68
CA VAL A 205 1.98 -65.38 -41.84
C VAL A 205 0.58 -65.40 -41.23
N THR A 206 0.52 -65.37 -39.91
CA THR A 206 -0.70 -65.33 -39.11
C THR A 206 -0.71 -64.03 -38.31
N PHE A 207 -1.86 -63.35 -38.26
CA PHE A 207 -2.08 -62.20 -37.39
C PHE A 207 -2.90 -62.67 -36.18
N GLY A 208 -2.56 -62.21 -34.97
CA GLY A 208 -3.36 -62.52 -33.78
C GLY A 208 -4.73 -61.83 -33.77
N GLU A 209 -5.62 -62.22 -32.86
CA GLU A 209 -6.92 -61.59 -32.60
C GLU A 209 -6.73 -60.15 -32.11
N MET A 210 -6.78 -59.18 -33.03
CA MET A 210 -6.81 -57.77 -32.66
C MET A 210 -8.18 -57.41 -32.09
N LEU A 211 -8.21 -56.78 -30.90
CA LEU A 211 -9.43 -56.23 -30.32
C LEU A 211 -9.97 -55.10 -31.21
N GLY A 212 -10.93 -55.43 -32.07
CA GLY A 212 -11.69 -54.48 -32.86
C GLY A 212 -13.04 -55.09 -33.25
N ASN A 213 -14.10 -54.51 -32.69
CA ASN A 213 -15.52 -54.81 -32.92
C ASN A 213 -15.86 -55.32 -34.34
N ASP A 214 -16.43 -56.53 -34.42
CA ASP A 214 -17.25 -57.21 -35.46
C ASP A 214 -17.06 -56.99 -37.00
N ASP A 215 -16.22 -56.09 -37.52
CA ASP A 215 -16.17 -55.83 -38.98
C ASP A 215 -14.74 -55.65 -39.57
N GLY A 216 -13.98 -56.75 -39.71
CA GLY A 216 -12.94 -56.89 -40.75
C GLY A 216 -11.46 -56.68 -40.37
N TRP A 217 -10.55 -57.07 -41.28
CA TRP A 217 -9.08 -57.17 -41.08
C TRP A 217 -8.35 -56.01 -41.81
N TYR A 218 -7.24 -55.50 -41.26
CA TYR A 218 -6.49 -54.32 -41.77
C TYR A 218 -5.00 -54.61 -42.04
N ALA A 219 -4.39 -53.97 -43.06
CA ALA A 219 -2.94 -54.01 -43.36
C ALA A 219 -2.40 -52.60 -43.72
N ARG A 220 -1.14 -52.28 -43.31
CA ARG A 220 -0.41 -51.03 -43.62
C ARG A 220 0.56 -51.22 -44.79
N SER A 221 0.80 -50.18 -45.60
CA SER A 221 2.03 -50.07 -46.40
C SER A 221 2.40 -48.63 -46.73
N ASN A 222 3.68 -48.29 -46.62
CA ASN A 222 4.25 -46.98 -46.99
C ASN A 222 4.74 -46.89 -48.45
N SER A 223 4.43 -47.87 -49.29
CA SER A 223 4.66 -47.85 -50.74
C SER A 223 3.39 -48.30 -51.45
N ALA A 224 3.21 -47.90 -52.72
CA ALA A 224 2.10 -48.39 -53.53
C ALA A 224 2.13 -49.93 -53.61
N ILE A 225 1.25 -50.60 -52.87
CA ILE A 225 1.06 -52.04 -52.99
C ILE A 225 0.14 -52.32 -54.18
N ASP A 226 0.64 -53.11 -55.12
CA ASP A 226 -0.13 -53.64 -56.24
C ASP A 226 -1.17 -54.63 -55.70
N ALA A 227 -2.42 -54.44 -56.09
CA ALA A 227 -3.57 -55.19 -55.57
C ALA A 227 -3.55 -56.69 -55.94
N SER A 228 -2.58 -57.15 -56.73
CA SER A 228 -2.47 -58.53 -57.20
C SER A 228 -1.81 -59.51 -56.21
N ASP A 229 -1.19 -59.02 -55.13
CA ASP A 229 -0.46 -59.89 -54.16
C ASP A 229 -1.32 -60.44 -53.01
N PHE A 230 -2.63 -60.12 -52.92
CA PHE A 230 -3.48 -60.50 -51.78
C PHE A 230 -4.70 -61.38 -52.09
N ASP A 231 -4.79 -61.96 -53.30
CA ASP A 231 -5.88 -62.89 -53.63
C ASP A 231 -5.65 -64.28 -52.98
N GLN A 232 -5.83 -64.35 -51.65
CA GLN A 232 -6.58 -65.40 -50.92
C GLN A 232 -6.32 -65.31 -49.41
N ILE A 233 -7.05 -64.45 -48.70
CA ILE A 233 -7.35 -64.65 -47.27
C ILE A 233 -8.88 -64.59 -47.09
N ASN A 234 -9.51 -65.77 -47.01
CA ASN A 234 -10.85 -66.03 -46.46
C ASN A 234 -12.03 -65.09 -46.81
N GLY A 235 -12.07 -64.54 -48.03
CA GLY A 235 -13.31 -64.02 -48.62
C GLY A 235 -13.92 -62.76 -47.97
N LYS A 236 -13.15 -61.92 -47.28
CA LYS A 236 -13.60 -60.58 -46.81
C LYS A 236 -12.77 -59.44 -47.44
N LYS A 237 -13.42 -58.29 -47.64
CA LYS A 237 -12.95 -57.10 -48.40
C LYS A 237 -12.27 -56.08 -47.47
N LEU A 238 -11.15 -55.48 -47.89
CA LEU A 238 -10.38 -54.45 -47.14
C LEU A 238 -10.94 -53.03 -47.32
N TYR A 239 -10.88 -52.19 -46.27
CA TYR A 239 -11.21 -50.76 -46.27
C TYR A 239 -9.98 -49.89 -45.92
N PRO A 240 -9.77 -48.71 -46.56
CA PRO A 240 -8.66 -47.81 -46.21
C PRO A 240 -8.86 -47.15 -44.84
N VAL A 241 -7.80 -47.07 -44.03
CA VAL A 241 -7.77 -46.34 -42.75
C VAL A 241 -7.30 -44.91 -42.99
N THR A 242 -8.12 -43.93 -42.64
CA THR A 242 -7.73 -42.51 -42.62
C THR A 242 -6.95 -42.24 -41.33
N VAL A 243 -5.65 -41.96 -41.44
CA VAL A 243 -4.83 -41.47 -40.31
C VAL A 243 -5.18 -40.01 -40.07
N ASN A 244 -5.54 -39.63 -38.84
CA ASN A 244 -5.77 -38.23 -38.46
C ASN A 244 -4.64 -37.73 -37.56
N ILE A 245 -4.21 -36.50 -37.78
CA ILE A 245 -3.20 -35.80 -37.00
C ILE A 245 -3.88 -34.81 -36.05
N PRO A 246 -3.65 -34.91 -34.73
CA PRO A 246 -4.15 -33.95 -33.76
C PRO A 246 -3.46 -32.61 -33.91
N TYR A 247 -4.19 -31.53 -33.63
CA TYR A 247 -3.64 -30.18 -33.44
C TYR A 247 -4.55 -29.37 -32.50
N ILE A 248 -4.00 -28.37 -31.82
CA ILE A 248 -4.79 -27.47 -30.96
C ILE A 248 -5.14 -26.20 -31.74
N ASP A 249 -6.43 -25.90 -31.87
CA ASP A 249 -6.90 -24.72 -32.60
C ASP A 249 -6.77 -23.41 -31.80
N GLY A 250 -7.24 -22.30 -32.39
CA GLY A 250 -7.16 -20.97 -31.77
C GLY A 250 -8.08 -20.74 -30.58
N ASN A 251 -9.04 -21.65 -30.33
CA ASN A 251 -9.85 -21.64 -29.11
C ASN A 251 -9.21 -22.47 -28.00
N GLY A 252 -8.14 -23.21 -28.31
CA GLY A 252 -7.49 -24.16 -27.39
C GLY A 252 -8.07 -25.57 -27.44
N ASP A 253 -8.96 -25.86 -28.39
CA ASP A 253 -9.60 -27.17 -28.53
C ASP A 253 -8.76 -28.12 -29.38
N GLU A 254 -8.73 -29.40 -29.03
CA GLU A 254 -8.09 -30.42 -29.86
C GLU A 254 -8.96 -30.75 -31.07
N GLN A 255 -8.39 -30.53 -32.24
CA GLN A 255 -8.95 -30.86 -33.54
C GLN A 255 -8.12 -31.95 -34.21
N GLN A 256 -8.66 -32.51 -35.28
CA GLN A 256 -8.06 -33.61 -36.02
C GLN A 256 -8.13 -33.33 -37.52
N ILE A 257 -7.04 -33.56 -38.25
CA ILE A 257 -7.01 -33.47 -39.71
C ILE A 257 -6.44 -34.73 -40.35
N SER A 258 -7.08 -35.19 -41.42
CA SER A 258 -6.64 -36.39 -42.13
C SER A 258 -5.29 -36.19 -42.82
N LEU A 259 -4.39 -37.18 -42.70
CA LEU A 259 -3.00 -37.14 -43.17
C LEU A 259 -2.89 -36.94 -44.69
N ASP A 260 -3.87 -37.42 -45.46
CA ASP A 260 -3.96 -37.22 -46.91
C ASP A 260 -4.16 -35.76 -47.33
N LYS A 261 -4.56 -34.89 -46.39
CA LYS A 261 -4.71 -33.45 -46.60
C LYS A 261 -3.44 -32.66 -46.25
N LEU A 262 -2.42 -33.32 -45.71
CA LEU A 262 -1.19 -32.69 -45.24
C LEU A 262 -0.06 -32.83 -46.28
N THR A 263 0.70 -31.75 -46.46
CA THR A 263 1.96 -31.76 -47.20
C THR A 263 3.12 -31.86 -46.21
N SER A 264 3.97 -32.88 -46.32
CA SER A 264 5.16 -33.02 -45.47
C SER A 264 6.16 -31.90 -45.72
N VAL A 265 6.72 -31.33 -44.65
CA VAL A 265 7.77 -30.32 -44.72
C VAL A 265 9.13 -31.00 -44.58
N ASP A 266 10.07 -30.64 -45.46
CA ASP A 266 11.45 -31.13 -45.41
C ASP A 266 12.46 -30.01 -45.72
N ALA A 267 13.76 -30.31 -45.64
CA ALA A 267 14.83 -29.34 -45.87
C ALA A 267 14.85 -28.75 -47.31
N SER A 268 14.19 -29.41 -48.27
CA SER A 268 14.07 -28.95 -49.67
C SER A 268 12.87 -28.01 -49.89
N THR A 269 12.03 -27.82 -48.87
CA THR A 269 10.85 -26.95 -48.94
C THR A 269 11.28 -25.50 -49.25
N THR A 270 10.83 -24.99 -50.40
CA THR A 270 11.16 -23.64 -50.90
C THR A 270 9.95 -22.70 -50.93
N LYS A 271 8.74 -23.25 -50.75
CA LYS A 271 7.49 -22.49 -50.73
C LYS A 271 6.42 -23.12 -49.84
N PHE A 272 5.56 -22.26 -49.28
CA PHE A 272 4.29 -22.62 -48.67
C PHE A 272 3.17 -21.90 -49.45
N ASP A 273 2.38 -22.67 -50.19
CA ASP A 273 1.12 -22.22 -50.81
C ASP A 273 -0.08 -22.44 -49.83
N ALA A 274 -1.28 -21.96 -50.18
CA ALA A 274 -2.48 -22.18 -49.38
C ALA A 274 -2.77 -23.69 -49.15
N GLY A 275 -2.91 -24.12 -47.90
CA GLY A 275 -3.09 -25.53 -47.55
C GLY A 275 -2.54 -25.91 -46.17
N TRP A 276 -2.58 -27.22 -45.88
CA TRP A 276 -2.11 -27.80 -44.61
C TRP A 276 -0.76 -28.51 -44.77
N TYR A 277 0.13 -28.29 -43.81
CA TYR A 277 1.49 -28.82 -43.79
C TYR A 277 1.79 -29.52 -42.47
N LEU A 278 2.65 -30.53 -42.52
CA LEU A 278 3.04 -31.34 -41.38
C LEU A 278 4.55 -31.31 -41.17
N VAL A 279 4.97 -31.01 -39.94
CA VAL A 279 6.34 -31.16 -39.45
C VAL A 279 6.34 -32.27 -38.41
N ASP A 280 6.71 -33.48 -38.84
CA ASP A 280 6.72 -34.71 -38.04
C ASP A 280 8.14 -35.16 -37.62
N SER A 281 9.14 -34.37 -37.95
CA SER A 281 10.54 -34.54 -37.59
C SER A 281 11.24 -33.19 -37.52
N ASP A 282 12.48 -33.16 -37.01
CA ASP A 282 13.29 -31.95 -37.03
C ASP A 282 13.68 -31.57 -38.47
N VAL A 283 13.27 -30.38 -38.90
CA VAL A 283 13.52 -29.87 -40.25
C VAL A 283 14.30 -28.56 -40.17
N THR A 284 15.44 -28.48 -40.86
CA THR A 284 16.20 -27.23 -40.99
C THR A 284 16.21 -26.74 -42.43
N ILE A 285 15.76 -25.51 -42.66
CA ILE A 285 15.74 -24.84 -43.97
C ILE A 285 16.70 -23.65 -43.90
N ASN A 286 17.85 -23.76 -44.55
CA ASN A 286 18.91 -22.72 -44.58
C ASN A 286 18.78 -21.74 -45.75
N GLN A 287 17.64 -21.72 -46.40
CA GLN A 287 17.35 -20.86 -47.54
C GLN A 287 16.07 -20.05 -47.31
N LYS A 288 15.90 -19.00 -48.10
CA LYS A 288 14.67 -18.21 -48.09
C LYS A 288 13.49 -19.05 -48.59
N VAL A 289 12.38 -19.02 -47.87
CA VAL A 289 11.12 -19.66 -48.26
C VAL A 289 10.09 -18.63 -48.70
N ILE A 290 9.33 -18.95 -49.75
CA ILE A 290 8.29 -18.09 -50.32
C ILE A 290 6.93 -18.47 -49.72
N TRP A 291 6.17 -17.50 -49.21
CA TRP A 291 4.85 -17.72 -48.61
C TRP A 291 3.74 -17.13 -49.49
N ARG A 292 2.73 -17.93 -49.86
CA ARG A 292 1.62 -17.55 -50.77
C ARG A 292 0.28 -18.13 -50.29
N GLY A 293 -0.70 -17.27 -50.01
CA GLY A 293 -2.01 -17.70 -49.52
C GLY A 293 -1.98 -18.25 -48.08
N ASP A 294 -3.10 -18.81 -47.63
CA ASP A 294 -3.30 -19.20 -46.21
C ASP A 294 -2.69 -20.56 -45.89
N ALA A 295 -1.54 -20.56 -45.22
CA ALA A 295 -0.80 -21.76 -44.84
C ALA A 295 -1.06 -22.15 -43.38
N HIS A 296 -1.45 -23.40 -43.15
CA HIS A 296 -1.65 -24.01 -41.84
C HIS A 296 -0.57 -25.06 -41.58
N ILE A 297 0.25 -24.90 -40.55
CA ILE A 297 1.37 -25.79 -40.25
C ILE A 297 1.14 -26.45 -38.90
N ILE A 298 1.14 -27.78 -38.88
CA ILE A 298 1.13 -28.58 -37.65
C ILE A 298 2.58 -28.91 -37.28
N LEU A 299 2.98 -28.47 -36.09
CA LEU A 299 4.24 -28.80 -35.45
C LEU A 299 3.99 -29.95 -34.46
N CYS A 300 4.39 -31.16 -34.83
CA CYS A 300 4.26 -32.30 -33.93
C CYS A 300 5.07 -32.09 -32.64
N ASP A 301 4.61 -32.68 -31.54
CA ASP A 301 5.33 -32.63 -30.28
C ASP A 301 6.76 -33.19 -30.43
N GLY A 302 7.74 -32.52 -29.82
CA GLY A 302 9.17 -32.80 -29.91
C GLY A 302 9.84 -32.34 -31.21
N CYS A 303 9.08 -31.91 -32.22
CA CYS A 303 9.64 -31.56 -33.54
C CYS A 303 9.95 -30.06 -33.67
N THR A 304 11.04 -29.74 -34.34
CA THR A 304 11.48 -28.37 -34.61
C THR A 304 11.51 -28.06 -36.10
N LEU A 305 10.74 -27.07 -36.54
CA LEU A 305 10.94 -26.41 -37.83
C LEU A 305 11.90 -25.23 -37.64
N ARG A 306 13.10 -25.32 -38.22
CA ARG A 306 14.16 -24.32 -38.08
C ARG A 306 14.42 -23.58 -39.39
N PHE A 307 14.44 -22.25 -39.31
CA PHE A 307 14.91 -21.36 -40.38
C PHE A 307 16.24 -20.73 -40.00
N GLY A 308 17.32 -21.14 -40.67
CA GLY A 308 18.68 -20.72 -40.34
C GLY A 308 19.22 -21.30 -39.03
N THR A 309 20.54 -21.38 -38.93
CA THR A 309 21.26 -21.88 -37.73
C THR A 309 22.03 -20.74 -37.09
N GLU A 310 22.56 -20.93 -35.87
CA GLU A 310 23.43 -19.93 -35.22
C GLU A 310 24.63 -19.53 -36.10
N SER A 311 25.25 -20.50 -36.77
CA SER A 311 26.37 -20.28 -37.68
C SER A 311 25.96 -19.73 -39.04
N GLU A 312 24.73 -20.02 -39.49
CA GLU A 312 24.20 -19.62 -40.80
C GLU A 312 22.78 -19.04 -40.68
N PRO A 313 22.63 -17.79 -40.21
CA PRO A 313 21.33 -17.13 -40.15
C PRO A 313 20.81 -16.79 -41.55
N VAL A 314 19.49 -16.80 -41.71
CA VAL A 314 18.82 -16.34 -42.93
C VAL A 314 19.14 -14.84 -43.11
N GLY A 315 19.47 -14.39 -44.32
CA GLY A 315 20.03 -13.05 -44.59
C GLY A 315 19.14 -11.84 -44.21
N ASP A 316 19.50 -10.62 -44.64
CA ASP A 316 18.90 -9.36 -44.14
C ASP A 316 17.41 -9.12 -44.50
N SER A 317 16.78 -10.03 -45.25
CA SER A 317 15.35 -10.00 -45.58
C SER A 317 14.52 -10.75 -44.51
N PRO A 318 13.24 -10.41 -44.30
CA PRO A 318 12.40 -11.19 -43.39
C PRO A 318 12.32 -12.66 -43.81
N CYS A 319 12.36 -13.60 -42.84
CA CYS A 319 12.24 -15.03 -43.13
C CYS A 319 10.84 -15.39 -43.66
N PHE A 320 9.83 -14.60 -43.28
CA PHE A 320 8.50 -14.59 -43.89
C PHE A 320 8.35 -13.37 -44.82
N GLY A 321 8.49 -13.56 -46.13
CA GLY A 321 8.18 -12.55 -47.15
C GLY A 321 6.82 -12.85 -47.79
N PHE A 322 5.85 -11.95 -47.61
CA PHE A 322 4.44 -12.19 -47.95
C PHE A 322 4.01 -11.50 -49.26
N SER A 323 2.99 -12.05 -49.93
CA SER A 323 2.04 -11.28 -50.74
C SER A 323 0.98 -10.64 -49.81
N ALA A 324 0.35 -9.53 -50.21
CA ALA A 324 -0.51 -8.68 -49.38
C ALA A 324 -1.78 -9.31 -48.73
N ASP A 325 -1.97 -10.63 -48.81
CA ASP A 325 -3.18 -11.33 -48.35
C ASP A 325 -2.90 -12.73 -47.75
N ALA A 326 -1.66 -13.06 -47.37
CA ALA A 326 -1.30 -14.42 -46.92
C ALA A 326 -1.31 -14.54 -45.38
N ALA A 327 -2.11 -15.45 -44.80
CA ALA A 327 -2.09 -15.78 -43.38
C ALA A 327 -1.23 -17.03 -43.08
N ILE A 328 -0.49 -17.02 -41.97
CA ILE A 328 0.23 -18.19 -41.47
C ILE A 328 -0.34 -18.55 -40.10
N SER A 329 -0.79 -19.80 -39.97
CA SER A 329 -1.23 -20.36 -38.70
C SER A 329 -0.39 -21.56 -38.34
N LEU A 330 0.23 -21.51 -37.16
CA LEU A 330 1.01 -22.60 -36.58
C LEU A 330 0.18 -23.25 -35.48
N TYR A 331 0.16 -24.57 -35.47
CA TYR A 331 -0.61 -25.36 -34.53
C TYR A 331 0.32 -26.38 -33.88
N GLY A 332 0.43 -26.34 -32.56
CA GLY A 332 1.05 -27.41 -31.79
C GLY A 332 0.05 -28.50 -31.42
N GLN A 333 0.53 -29.47 -30.67
CA GLN A 333 -0.26 -30.57 -30.10
C GLN A 333 -0.40 -30.40 -28.58
N LYS A 334 -1.09 -31.33 -27.91
CA LYS A 334 -1.34 -31.25 -26.47
C LYS A 334 -0.07 -31.09 -25.63
N GLY A 335 1.06 -31.65 -26.05
CA GLY A 335 2.34 -31.50 -25.35
C GLY A 335 2.92 -30.09 -25.44
N ARG A 336 2.45 -29.26 -26.38
CA ARG A 336 2.92 -27.87 -26.61
C ARG A 336 4.43 -27.76 -26.79
N THR A 337 5.05 -28.80 -27.36
CA THR A 337 6.51 -28.86 -27.52
C THR A 337 6.97 -28.62 -28.95
N GLY A 338 6.06 -28.74 -29.93
CA GLY A 338 6.32 -28.40 -31.33
C GLY A 338 6.85 -26.97 -31.47
N THR A 339 8.01 -26.81 -32.09
CA THR A 339 8.79 -25.57 -32.05
C THR A 339 9.06 -25.03 -33.46
N LEU A 340 8.80 -23.73 -33.64
CA LEU A 340 9.32 -22.94 -34.74
C LEU A 340 10.55 -22.16 -34.23
N ALA A 341 11.71 -22.46 -34.79
CA ALA A 341 12.96 -21.79 -34.46
C ALA A 341 13.43 -20.92 -35.64
N ILE A 342 13.70 -19.65 -35.42
CA ILE A 342 14.11 -18.72 -36.47
C ILE A 342 15.40 -18.03 -36.05
N ASN A 343 16.40 -18.06 -36.92
CA ASN A 343 17.59 -17.24 -36.79
C ASN A 343 17.79 -16.40 -38.06
N SER A 344 17.67 -15.07 -37.93
CA SER A 344 17.66 -14.14 -39.05
C SER A 344 18.56 -12.93 -38.79
N LYS A 345 19.28 -12.45 -39.80
CA LYS A 345 20.00 -11.16 -39.70
C LYS A 345 19.05 -9.96 -39.77
N GLY A 346 17.84 -10.16 -40.31
CA GLY A 346 16.82 -9.14 -40.52
C GLY A 346 15.67 -9.21 -39.52
N TYR A 347 14.44 -9.23 -40.04
CA TYR A 347 13.21 -9.38 -39.24
C TYR A 347 12.77 -10.85 -39.17
N VAL A 348 12.05 -11.25 -38.11
CA VAL A 348 11.43 -12.58 -38.00
C VAL A 348 10.20 -12.61 -38.93
N ALA A 349 9.13 -11.91 -38.55
CA ALA A 349 7.99 -11.70 -39.41
C ALA A 349 7.88 -10.20 -39.68
N TYR A 350 8.03 -9.80 -40.95
CA TYR A 350 7.72 -8.45 -41.43
C TYR A 350 6.54 -8.60 -42.39
N SER A 351 5.36 -8.86 -41.81
CA SER A 351 4.25 -9.41 -42.57
C SER A 351 3.40 -8.36 -43.25
N SER A 352 2.95 -8.68 -44.47
CA SER A 352 1.78 -8.04 -45.09
C SER A 352 0.51 -8.90 -44.96
N GLY A 353 0.49 -9.83 -44.00
CA GLY A 353 -0.62 -10.71 -43.67
C GLY A 353 -0.54 -11.18 -42.21
N SER A 354 -1.48 -11.99 -41.71
CA SER A 354 -1.57 -12.32 -40.28
C SER A 354 -0.68 -13.52 -39.86
N LEU A 355 -0.19 -13.51 -38.62
CA LEU A 355 0.52 -14.63 -38.00
C LEU A 355 -0.25 -15.09 -36.77
N THR A 356 -0.60 -16.38 -36.72
CA THR A 356 -1.30 -16.98 -35.58
C THR A 356 -0.48 -18.15 -35.03
N LEU A 357 -0.25 -18.16 -33.72
CA LEU A 357 0.44 -19.21 -32.98
C LEU A 357 -0.55 -19.87 -32.03
N ASN A 358 -0.83 -21.16 -32.22
CA ASN A 358 -1.76 -21.91 -31.38
C ASN A 358 -0.99 -23.05 -30.68
N ALA A 359 -0.90 -22.99 -29.35
CA ALA A 359 -0.34 -24.05 -28.50
C ALA A 359 1.03 -24.60 -28.94
N CYS A 360 1.89 -23.76 -29.50
CA CYS A 360 3.23 -24.12 -29.97
C CYS A 360 4.30 -23.21 -29.35
N ASN A 361 5.57 -23.50 -29.65
CA ASN A 361 6.69 -22.66 -29.26
C ASN A 361 7.23 -21.90 -30.48
N LEU A 362 7.52 -20.62 -30.30
CA LEU A 362 8.27 -19.79 -31.24
C LEU A 362 9.52 -19.28 -30.53
N THR A 363 10.69 -19.58 -31.06
CA THR A 363 11.95 -18.95 -30.64
C THR A 363 12.55 -18.23 -31.83
N ALA A 364 12.76 -16.92 -31.71
CA ALA A 364 13.24 -16.11 -32.80
C ALA A 364 14.40 -15.20 -32.38
N ASN A 365 15.56 -15.40 -33.00
CA ASN A 365 16.74 -14.57 -32.84
C ASN A 365 16.91 -13.69 -34.09
N CYS A 366 16.94 -12.37 -33.91
CA CYS A 366 16.94 -11.44 -35.02
C CYS A 366 17.85 -10.20 -34.81
N GLY A 367 18.55 -9.81 -35.88
CA GLY A 367 19.47 -8.66 -35.85
C GLY A 367 18.82 -7.28 -36.01
N ARG A 368 17.54 -7.19 -36.40
CA ARG A 368 16.79 -5.93 -36.46
C ARG A 368 15.52 -5.97 -35.63
N GLY A 369 14.47 -6.63 -36.11
CA GLY A 369 13.18 -6.63 -35.40
C GLY A 369 12.57 -8.01 -35.26
N GLY A 370 11.85 -8.20 -34.16
CA GLY A 370 11.15 -9.45 -33.86
C GLY A 370 9.88 -9.64 -34.68
N LEU A 371 8.75 -9.50 -34.02
CA LEU A 371 7.41 -9.69 -34.59
C LEU A 371 6.81 -8.35 -34.97
N GLY A 372 6.45 -8.12 -36.24
CA GLY A 372 5.80 -6.87 -36.60
C GLY A 372 5.13 -6.79 -37.97
N ALA A 373 4.24 -5.81 -38.09
CA ALA A 373 3.50 -5.46 -39.30
C ALA A 373 4.22 -4.36 -40.09
N ALA A 374 4.30 -4.49 -41.43
CA ALA A 374 4.98 -3.52 -42.29
C ALA A 374 4.15 -2.24 -42.52
N PHE A 375 4.86 -1.10 -42.65
CA PHE A 375 4.39 0.31 -42.66
C PHE A 375 3.18 0.69 -43.55
N LEU A 376 2.64 -0.19 -44.39
CA LEU A 376 1.55 0.18 -45.32
C LEU A 376 0.55 -0.95 -45.69
N MET A 377 0.75 -2.22 -45.27
CA MET A 377 -0.10 -3.37 -45.68
C MET A 377 -0.12 -4.56 -44.67
N GLY A 378 0.00 -4.33 -43.36
CA GLY A 378 0.19 -5.40 -42.36
C GLY A 378 -1.03 -6.23 -41.97
N GLY A 379 -0.84 -7.26 -41.14
CA GLY A 379 -1.91 -8.06 -40.51
C GLY A 379 -1.65 -8.29 -39.02
N ASP A 380 -2.65 -8.78 -38.27
CA ASP A 380 -2.52 -9.02 -36.83
C ASP A 380 -1.56 -10.17 -36.49
N VAL A 381 -0.90 -10.06 -35.34
CA VAL A 381 -0.20 -11.18 -34.70
C VAL A 381 -1.07 -11.70 -33.57
N LYS A 382 -1.31 -13.00 -33.52
CA LYS A 382 -2.16 -13.66 -32.52
C LYS A 382 -1.38 -14.77 -31.83
N VAL A 383 -1.36 -14.76 -30.50
CA VAL A 383 -0.73 -15.78 -29.67
C VAL A 383 -1.83 -16.41 -28.82
N ASN A 384 -2.12 -17.68 -29.03
CA ASN A 384 -3.18 -18.42 -28.33
C ASN A 384 -2.54 -19.58 -27.56
N ASN A 385 -2.38 -19.42 -26.25
CA ASN A 385 -1.77 -20.41 -25.35
C ASN A 385 -0.40 -20.95 -25.82
N ALA A 386 0.39 -20.10 -26.47
CA ALA A 386 1.69 -20.44 -27.06
C ALA A 386 2.84 -19.77 -26.31
N ASN A 387 4.04 -20.35 -26.38
CA ASN A 387 5.24 -19.75 -25.80
C ASN A 387 6.04 -19.06 -26.90
N VAL A 388 6.33 -17.78 -26.73
CA VAL A 388 6.99 -16.94 -27.73
C VAL A 388 8.19 -16.29 -27.08
N THR A 389 9.38 -16.59 -27.59
CA THR A 389 10.62 -15.91 -27.20
C THR A 389 11.20 -15.21 -28.42
N VAL A 390 11.40 -13.90 -28.30
CA VAL A 390 11.92 -13.06 -29.38
C VAL A 390 13.13 -12.29 -28.85
N ASN A 391 14.31 -12.61 -29.35
CA ASN A 391 15.55 -11.91 -29.03
C ASN A 391 15.91 -11.00 -30.21
N SER A 392 15.81 -9.69 -30.00
CA SER A 392 15.99 -8.66 -31.03
C SER A 392 16.98 -7.60 -30.58
N ASP A 393 17.81 -7.11 -31.49
CA ASP A 393 18.74 -6.00 -31.20
C ASP A 393 18.07 -4.61 -31.27
N GLU A 394 16.96 -4.45 -32.02
CA GLU A 394 16.29 -3.14 -32.21
C GLU A 394 14.89 -3.08 -31.57
N ILE A 395 13.87 -3.71 -32.14
CA ILE A 395 12.48 -3.69 -31.63
C ILE A 395 11.97 -5.12 -31.51
N GLY A 396 11.35 -5.45 -30.38
CA GLY A 396 10.82 -6.79 -30.14
C GLY A 396 9.47 -7.04 -30.81
N ILE A 397 8.47 -6.21 -30.51
CA ILE A 397 7.17 -6.21 -31.19
C ILE A 397 6.90 -4.83 -31.83
N PHE A 398 6.48 -4.80 -33.10
CA PHE A 398 6.20 -3.57 -33.82
C PHE A 398 4.87 -3.64 -34.59
N MET A 399 3.83 -2.99 -34.08
CA MET A 399 2.52 -2.90 -34.76
C MET A 399 2.29 -1.49 -35.31
N THR A 400 1.79 -1.40 -36.54
CA THR A 400 1.42 -0.15 -37.21
C THR A 400 -0.08 0.15 -37.02
N ASP A 401 -0.48 1.39 -37.30
CA ASP A 401 -1.88 1.82 -37.18
C ASP A 401 -2.85 0.90 -37.93
N GLY A 402 -3.88 0.42 -37.24
CA GLY A 402 -4.89 -0.50 -37.77
C GLY A 402 -4.67 -1.99 -37.50
N HIS A 403 -3.55 -2.37 -36.88
CA HIS A 403 -3.24 -3.76 -36.53
C HIS A 403 -2.85 -3.90 -35.05
N ALA A 404 -3.05 -5.09 -34.48
CA ALA A 404 -2.79 -5.36 -33.08
C ALA A 404 -2.04 -6.68 -32.84
N PHE A 405 -1.19 -6.65 -31.81
CA PHE A 405 -0.66 -7.87 -31.20
C PHE A 405 -1.70 -8.37 -30.20
N ASN A 406 -2.32 -9.51 -30.46
CA ASN A 406 -3.35 -10.09 -29.62
C ASN A 406 -2.77 -11.29 -28.87
N PHE A 407 -2.66 -11.14 -27.56
CA PHE A 407 -2.24 -12.20 -26.66
C PHE A 407 -3.47 -12.79 -25.97
N ASN A 408 -3.70 -14.09 -26.16
CA ASN A 408 -4.77 -14.88 -25.58
C ASN A 408 -4.15 -16.07 -24.83
N GLY A 409 -3.37 -15.78 -23.79
CA GLY A 409 -2.70 -16.76 -22.94
C GLY A 409 -1.40 -17.37 -23.49
N GLY A 410 -0.66 -18.03 -22.60
CA GLY A 410 0.69 -18.55 -22.83
C GLY A 410 1.78 -17.66 -22.23
N ASN A 411 3.00 -17.75 -22.76
CA ASN A 411 4.13 -16.96 -22.27
C ASN A 411 4.80 -16.21 -23.41
N VAL A 412 4.85 -14.89 -23.34
CA VAL A 412 5.57 -14.05 -24.29
C VAL A 412 6.77 -13.42 -23.59
N ASN A 413 7.95 -13.59 -24.16
CA ASN A 413 9.18 -12.94 -23.72
C ASN A 413 9.85 -12.25 -24.92
N VAL A 414 9.95 -10.93 -24.86
CA VAL A 414 10.35 -10.09 -25.99
C VAL A 414 11.50 -9.18 -25.59
N GLY A 415 12.69 -9.48 -26.10
CA GLY A 415 13.89 -8.64 -26.00
C GLY A 415 13.89 -7.44 -26.95
N GLY A 416 14.99 -6.68 -26.96
CA GLY A 416 15.17 -5.46 -27.75
C GLY A 416 14.66 -4.19 -27.07
N ASN A 417 14.58 -3.05 -27.79
CA ASN A 417 14.12 -1.76 -27.24
C ASN A 417 12.59 -1.67 -27.01
N GLY A 418 11.92 -2.82 -26.84
CA GLY A 418 10.53 -2.88 -26.40
C GLY A 418 9.49 -3.11 -27.48
N ILE A 419 8.29 -2.56 -27.24
CA ILE A 419 7.08 -2.77 -28.04
C ILE A 419 6.52 -1.44 -28.56
N SER A 420 5.98 -1.44 -29.79
CA SER A 420 5.29 -0.32 -30.43
C SER A 420 3.91 -0.74 -30.94
N GLY A 421 2.94 0.19 -30.90
CA GLY A 421 1.59 0.01 -31.45
C GLY A 421 0.55 -0.53 -30.45
N THR A 422 -0.52 -1.13 -30.97
CA THR A 422 -1.64 -1.65 -30.16
C THR A 422 -1.39 -3.09 -29.72
N ILE A 423 -1.49 -3.34 -28.41
CA ILE A 423 -1.40 -4.67 -27.80
C ILE A 423 -2.71 -4.94 -27.08
N ASN A 424 -3.31 -6.10 -27.32
CA ASN A 424 -4.48 -6.58 -26.60
C ASN A 424 -4.04 -7.77 -25.75
N LEU A 425 -4.25 -7.69 -24.43
CA LEU A 425 -3.91 -8.75 -23.49
C LEU A 425 -5.18 -9.40 -22.95
N HIS A 426 -5.24 -10.72 -23.09
CA HIS A 426 -6.26 -11.59 -22.54
C HIS A 426 -5.57 -12.78 -21.87
N TRP A 427 -5.73 -12.89 -20.56
CA TRP A 427 -5.21 -14.00 -19.76
C TRP A 427 -6.20 -15.17 -19.79
N ASN A 428 -5.70 -16.37 -20.06
CA ASN A 428 -6.46 -17.62 -19.98
C ASN A 428 -6.05 -18.49 -18.77
N ALA A 429 -4.90 -18.21 -18.16
CA ALA A 429 -4.40 -18.90 -16.98
C ALA A 429 -3.59 -17.98 -16.06
N ASN A 430 -3.59 -18.26 -14.76
CA ASN A 430 -2.79 -17.53 -13.77
C ASN A 430 -1.27 -17.64 -13.99
N SER A 431 -0.85 -18.65 -14.78
CA SER A 431 0.54 -18.86 -15.20
C SER A 431 0.97 -18.02 -16.40
N ASP A 432 0.03 -17.34 -17.07
CA ASP A 432 0.35 -16.57 -18.26
C ASP A 432 1.28 -15.40 -17.93
N ARG A 433 2.24 -15.12 -18.80
CA ARG A 433 3.20 -14.03 -18.61
C ARG A 433 3.44 -13.27 -19.90
N PHE A 434 3.52 -11.95 -19.79
CA PHE A 434 3.93 -11.08 -20.89
C PHE A 434 5.11 -10.22 -20.47
N THR A 435 6.30 -10.59 -20.93
CA THR A 435 7.57 -9.95 -20.58
C THR A 435 8.15 -9.19 -21.76
N CYS A 436 8.61 -7.96 -21.54
CA CYS A 436 9.34 -7.19 -22.54
C CYS A 436 10.55 -6.45 -21.97
N GLY A 437 11.60 -6.27 -22.78
CA GLY A 437 12.85 -5.55 -22.43
C GLY A 437 12.70 -4.03 -22.23
N GLY A 438 11.47 -3.52 -22.12
CA GLY A 438 11.12 -2.11 -21.97
C GLY A 438 9.91 -1.71 -22.82
N PHE A 439 9.31 -0.55 -22.54
CA PHE A 439 8.20 0.03 -23.31
C PHE A 439 8.66 1.28 -24.08
N GLY A 440 9.74 1.12 -24.86
CA GLY A 440 10.46 2.21 -25.51
C GLY A 440 9.76 2.88 -26.70
N TYR A 441 8.56 2.46 -27.11
CA TYR A 441 7.83 3.16 -28.17
C TYR A 441 6.41 3.47 -27.72
N THR A 442 5.84 4.55 -28.26
CA THR A 442 4.44 4.93 -27.98
C THR A 442 3.50 3.86 -28.51
N GLY A 443 2.74 3.26 -27.61
CA GLY A 443 1.70 2.30 -27.91
C GLY A 443 0.62 2.31 -26.82
N SER A 444 -0.39 1.48 -27.01
CA SER A 444 -1.46 1.25 -26.03
C SER A 444 -1.57 -0.24 -25.75
N ILE A 445 -1.63 -0.60 -24.47
CA ILE A 445 -2.06 -1.92 -24.03
C ILE A 445 -3.52 -1.82 -23.65
N THR A 446 -4.32 -2.76 -24.11
CA THR A 446 -5.73 -2.91 -23.74
C THR A 446 -5.93 -4.27 -23.10
N MET A 447 -6.40 -4.29 -21.85
CA MET A 447 -6.83 -5.52 -21.18
C MET A 447 -8.21 -5.95 -21.69
N ALA A 448 -8.45 -7.26 -21.73
CA ALA A 448 -9.80 -7.80 -21.83
C ALA A 448 -10.67 -7.32 -20.66
N ASP A 449 -11.98 -7.16 -20.90
CA ASP A 449 -12.93 -6.65 -19.92
C ASP A 449 -12.92 -7.49 -18.63
N GLY A 450 -12.83 -6.82 -17.48
CA GLY A 450 -12.79 -7.45 -16.15
C GLY A 450 -11.45 -8.08 -15.76
N GLN A 451 -10.44 -8.04 -16.63
CA GLN A 451 -9.10 -8.53 -16.32
C GLN A 451 -8.15 -7.39 -15.93
N TYR A 452 -7.21 -7.74 -15.05
CA TYR A 452 -6.19 -6.85 -14.55
C TYR A 452 -4.81 -7.46 -14.80
N CYS A 453 -3.80 -6.60 -14.88
CA CYS A 453 -2.41 -7.04 -14.81
C CYS A 453 -1.60 -6.19 -13.86
N THR A 454 -0.46 -6.72 -13.41
CA THR A 454 0.47 -5.99 -12.56
C THR A 454 1.91 -6.16 -13.05
N ASP A 455 2.72 -5.13 -12.78
CA ASP A 455 4.18 -5.16 -12.89
C ASP A 455 4.86 -5.54 -11.55
N GLY A 456 4.07 -6.03 -10.59
CA GLY A 456 4.46 -6.28 -9.19
C GLY A 456 4.33 -5.06 -8.27
N LYS A 457 3.96 -3.88 -8.80
CA LYS A 457 3.79 -2.64 -8.01
C LYS A 457 2.44 -1.98 -8.24
N ASN A 458 2.08 -1.81 -9.50
CA ASN A 458 0.88 -1.13 -9.96
C ASN A 458 -0.13 -2.14 -10.51
N VAL A 459 -1.41 -1.77 -10.48
CA VAL A 459 -2.49 -2.51 -11.13
C VAL A 459 -2.92 -1.74 -12.38
N TYR A 460 -3.05 -2.43 -13.50
CA TYR A 460 -3.48 -1.87 -14.77
C TYR A 460 -4.74 -2.56 -15.28
N SER A 461 -5.64 -1.78 -15.87
CA SER A 461 -6.90 -2.25 -16.48
C SER A 461 -7.30 -1.35 -17.65
N GLY A 462 -8.26 -1.81 -18.46
CA GLY A 462 -8.73 -1.09 -19.63
C GLY A 462 -7.59 -0.79 -20.62
N THR A 463 -7.64 0.37 -21.27
CA THR A 463 -6.58 0.84 -22.19
C THR A 463 -5.64 1.82 -21.50
N PHE A 464 -4.35 1.50 -21.45
CA PHE A 464 -3.30 2.35 -20.87
C PHE A 464 -2.11 2.50 -21.82
N SER A 465 -1.39 3.62 -21.66
CA SER A 465 -0.20 3.88 -22.48
C SER A 465 0.98 3.06 -21.99
N THR A 466 1.75 2.52 -22.94
CA THR A 466 3.02 1.84 -22.67
C THR A 466 4.04 2.75 -21.94
N LYS A 467 3.93 4.08 -22.11
CA LYS A 467 4.72 5.08 -21.35
C LYS A 467 4.44 5.09 -19.84
N GLY A 468 3.26 4.64 -19.42
CA GLY A 468 2.83 4.64 -18.01
C GLY A 468 3.39 3.48 -17.19
N ILE A 469 4.05 2.51 -17.82
CA ILE A 469 4.57 1.30 -17.16
C ILE A 469 6.06 1.46 -16.82
N VAL A 470 6.84 2.21 -17.63
CA VAL A 470 8.28 2.43 -17.40
C VAL A 470 8.74 3.80 -17.90
N SER A 471 9.51 4.52 -17.09
CA SER A 471 10.33 5.65 -17.53
C SER A 471 11.49 5.15 -18.39
N TYR A 472 11.44 5.49 -19.67
CA TYR A 472 12.42 5.21 -20.72
C TYR A 472 13.87 5.07 -20.21
N THR A 473 14.37 3.84 -20.04
CA THR A 473 15.80 3.62 -19.79
C THR A 473 16.37 2.83 -20.96
N LYS A 474 17.03 3.55 -21.87
CA LYS A 474 17.71 2.98 -23.03
C LYS A 474 19.02 2.33 -22.58
N SER A 475 18.95 1.22 -21.85
CA SER A 475 20.11 0.38 -21.52
C SER A 475 19.68 -0.89 -20.78
N GLY A 476 19.67 -2.02 -21.46
CA GLY A 476 20.12 -3.34 -20.99
C GLY A 476 19.45 -4.06 -19.80
N ASP A 477 18.89 -3.36 -18.81
CA ASP A 477 18.84 -3.92 -17.45
C ASP A 477 17.43 -3.93 -16.82
N GLY A 478 16.36 -3.69 -17.58
CA GLY A 478 14.99 -3.67 -17.05
C GLY A 478 13.97 -4.33 -17.96
N SER A 479 13.82 -5.65 -17.87
CA SER A 479 12.62 -6.32 -18.38
C SER A 479 11.44 -6.05 -17.45
N VAL A 480 10.27 -5.73 -18.00
CA VAL A 480 9.01 -5.70 -17.25
C VAL A 480 8.19 -6.90 -17.64
N THR A 481 7.70 -7.60 -16.63
CA THR A 481 6.74 -8.69 -16.77
C THR A 481 5.39 -8.19 -16.29
N LEU A 482 4.40 -8.26 -17.17
CA LEU A 482 3.00 -8.15 -16.82
C LEU A 482 2.46 -9.56 -16.57
N GLU A 483 1.79 -9.72 -15.43
CA GLU A 483 1.16 -10.96 -15.02
C GLU A 483 -0.30 -10.73 -14.62
N PRO A 484 -1.18 -11.74 -14.75
CA PRO A 484 -2.55 -11.65 -14.26
C PRO A 484 -2.56 -11.45 -12.75
N CYS A 485 -3.46 -10.61 -12.27
CA CYS A 485 -3.71 -10.38 -10.85
C CYS A 485 -5.19 -10.18 -10.57
N TYR A 486 -5.59 -10.35 -9.31
CA TYR A 486 -6.82 -9.72 -8.82
C TYR A 486 -6.51 -8.29 -8.35
N ALA A 487 -7.50 -7.42 -8.44
CA ALA A 487 -7.45 -6.07 -7.94
C ALA A 487 -8.33 -5.94 -6.70
N VAL A 488 -7.73 -5.53 -5.58
CA VAL A 488 -8.50 -5.11 -4.39
C VAL A 488 -8.57 -3.59 -4.37
N THR A 489 -9.78 -3.04 -4.44
CA THR A 489 -10.02 -1.61 -4.31
C THR A 489 -10.11 -1.23 -2.83
N LEU A 490 -9.08 -0.54 -2.33
CA LEU A 490 -9.00 -0.04 -0.97
C LEU A 490 -9.76 1.30 -0.86
N HIS A 491 -10.92 1.30 -0.23
CA HIS A 491 -11.72 2.49 0.07
C HIS A 491 -11.28 3.07 1.41
N ILE A 492 -10.46 4.12 1.36
CA ILE A 492 -9.90 4.75 2.57
C ILE A 492 -10.91 5.72 3.19
N ASP A 493 -11.44 6.65 2.39
CA ASP A 493 -12.28 7.76 2.86
C ASP A 493 -13.42 8.13 1.89
N GLY A 494 -14.22 7.14 1.46
CA GLY A 494 -15.46 7.31 0.68
C GLY A 494 -15.32 7.92 -0.72
N SER A 495 -14.20 8.56 -1.05
CA SER A 495 -13.88 9.13 -2.37
C SER A 495 -12.44 8.85 -2.84
N ASP A 496 -11.50 8.57 -1.92
CA ASP A 496 -10.17 8.07 -2.27
C ASP A 496 -10.13 6.54 -2.27
N SER A 497 -9.79 5.99 -3.44
CA SER A 497 -9.58 4.56 -3.64
C SER A 497 -8.18 4.29 -4.19
N GLN A 498 -7.53 3.27 -3.65
CA GLN A 498 -6.25 2.76 -4.16
C GLN A 498 -6.42 1.31 -4.62
N LEU A 499 -5.69 0.89 -5.66
CA LEU A 499 -5.70 -0.50 -6.12
C LEU A 499 -4.51 -1.25 -5.55
N LEU A 500 -4.78 -2.34 -4.84
CA LEU A 500 -3.79 -3.27 -4.33
C LEU A 500 -3.70 -4.49 -5.27
N PRO A 501 -2.53 -4.79 -5.87
CA PRO A 501 -2.34 -5.99 -6.66
C PRO A 501 -2.33 -7.24 -5.77
N VAL A 502 -3.04 -8.28 -6.22
CA VAL A 502 -3.03 -9.63 -5.63
C VAL A 502 -2.49 -10.60 -6.67
N VAL A 503 -1.33 -11.16 -6.40
CA VAL A 503 -0.57 -12.02 -7.31
C VAL A 503 -0.79 -13.50 -6.97
N PHE A 504 -0.62 -14.35 -7.98
CA PHE A 504 -0.74 -15.81 -7.83
C PHE A 504 0.63 -16.44 -7.55
N ASP A 505 0.70 -17.37 -6.60
CA ASP A 505 1.89 -18.16 -6.33
C ASP A 505 2.05 -19.34 -7.31
N GLY A 506 3.10 -20.14 -7.13
CA GLY A 506 3.38 -21.32 -7.97
C GLY A 506 2.35 -22.45 -7.86
N GLU A 507 1.48 -22.42 -6.84
CA GLU A 507 0.36 -23.35 -6.65
C GLU A 507 -0.96 -22.78 -7.21
N GLY A 508 -0.94 -21.53 -7.71
CA GLY A 508 -2.08 -20.83 -8.27
C GLY A 508 -2.94 -20.10 -7.24
N LYS A 509 -2.48 -20.01 -5.98
CA LYS A 509 -3.19 -19.33 -4.90
C LYS A 509 -2.89 -17.83 -4.90
N ALA A 510 -3.93 -17.01 -4.74
CA ALA A 510 -3.82 -15.56 -4.78
C ALA A 510 -3.53 -14.96 -3.39
N HIS A 511 -2.56 -14.05 -3.34
CA HIS A 511 -2.13 -13.34 -2.15
C HIS A 511 -1.86 -11.87 -2.47
N ALA A 512 -2.15 -10.98 -1.51
CA ALA A 512 -1.79 -9.57 -1.65
C ALA A 512 -0.27 -9.44 -1.87
N ALA A 513 0.15 -8.67 -2.88
CA ALA A 513 1.56 -8.49 -3.21
C ALA A 513 2.35 -7.85 -2.05
N TYR A 514 1.66 -7.04 -1.23
CA TYR A 514 2.15 -6.46 0.00
C TYR A 514 0.98 -6.16 0.94
N VAL A 515 1.28 -5.96 2.23
CA VAL A 515 0.29 -5.47 3.20
C VAL A 515 0.10 -3.97 2.97
N PRO A 516 -1.14 -3.46 2.79
CA PRO A 516 -1.38 -2.03 2.66
C PRO A 516 -0.84 -1.26 3.85
N GLU A 517 -0.26 -0.08 3.59
CA GLU A 517 0.11 0.83 4.67
C GLU A 517 -1.14 1.18 5.50
N THR A 518 -0.97 1.30 6.81
CA THR A 518 -2.07 1.71 7.69
C THR A 518 -2.56 3.10 7.27
N PRO A 519 -3.81 3.24 6.80
CA PRO A 519 -4.28 4.53 6.33
C PRO A 519 -4.41 5.51 7.48
N THR A 520 -4.35 6.81 7.17
CA THR A 520 -4.49 7.88 8.15
C THR A 520 -5.62 8.82 7.77
N ARG A 521 -6.47 9.18 8.75
CA ARG A 521 -7.57 10.12 8.60
C ARG A 521 -7.61 11.07 9.79
N THR A 522 -7.53 12.38 9.56
CA THR A 522 -7.50 13.39 10.64
C THR A 522 -8.72 13.30 11.54
N GLY A 523 -8.52 13.21 12.87
CA GLY A 523 -9.60 13.09 13.86
C GLY A 523 -10.14 11.67 14.02
N TYR A 524 -9.58 10.68 13.33
CA TYR A 524 -9.96 9.28 13.41
C TYR A 524 -8.74 8.39 13.66
N ILE A 525 -9.02 7.19 14.17
CA ILE A 525 -8.05 6.12 14.37
C ILE A 525 -8.47 4.95 13.49
N PHE A 526 -7.56 4.45 12.65
CA PHE A 526 -7.81 3.27 11.83
C PHE A 526 -8.03 2.06 12.74
N SER A 527 -9.11 1.32 12.48
CA SER A 527 -9.48 0.13 13.23
C SER A 527 -9.02 -1.13 12.49
N HIS A 528 -9.59 -1.38 11.31
CA HIS A 528 -9.31 -2.58 10.50
C HIS A 528 -9.84 -2.39 9.08
N TRP A 529 -9.51 -3.33 8.19
CA TRP A 529 -10.12 -3.47 6.87
C TRP A 529 -11.31 -4.43 6.91
N SER A 530 -12.33 -4.19 6.10
CA SER A 530 -13.51 -5.07 5.97
C SER A 530 -13.93 -5.21 4.50
N THR A 531 -14.46 -6.36 4.08
CA THR A 531 -15.05 -6.50 2.73
C THR A 531 -16.39 -5.77 2.58
N GLN A 532 -17.04 -5.46 3.71
CA GLN A 532 -18.29 -4.71 3.77
C GLN A 532 -18.06 -3.28 4.28
N ALA A 533 -18.78 -2.33 3.69
CA ALA A 533 -18.71 -0.92 4.08
C ALA A 533 -19.14 -0.67 5.53
N ASP A 534 -20.00 -1.53 6.10
CA ASP A 534 -20.46 -1.47 7.49
C ASP A 534 -19.49 -2.07 8.52
N GLY A 535 -18.35 -2.63 8.07
CA GLY A 535 -17.33 -3.21 8.94
C GLY A 535 -17.62 -4.63 9.45
N SER A 536 -18.69 -5.28 8.98
CA SER A 536 -19.13 -6.57 9.51
C SER A 536 -18.24 -7.77 9.14
N ASP A 537 -17.44 -7.67 8.08
CA ASP A 537 -16.61 -8.76 7.57
C ASP A 537 -15.13 -8.38 7.54
N VAL A 538 -14.49 -8.50 8.71
CA VAL A 538 -13.10 -8.09 8.96
C VAL A 538 -12.11 -8.92 8.16
N ILE A 539 -11.13 -8.26 7.53
CA ILE A 539 -10.04 -8.91 6.79
C ILE A 539 -8.67 -8.53 7.34
N ASP A 540 -7.76 -9.51 7.34
CA ASP A 540 -6.34 -9.34 7.58
C ASP A 540 -5.58 -9.75 6.32
N PHE A 541 -5.02 -8.77 5.60
CA PHE A 541 -4.30 -9.00 4.34
C PHE A 541 -3.08 -9.93 4.47
N THR A 542 -2.63 -10.27 5.68
CA THR A 542 -1.56 -11.27 5.88
C THR A 542 -2.04 -12.72 5.79
N THR A 543 -3.34 -12.96 5.96
CA THR A 543 -3.94 -14.31 6.03
C THR A 543 -5.12 -14.50 5.09
N PHE A 544 -5.77 -13.41 4.69
CA PHE A 544 -6.93 -13.42 3.83
C PHE A 544 -6.58 -13.89 2.40
N GLU A 545 -7.34 -14.87 1.92
CA GLU A 545 -7.21 -15.41 0.56
C GLU A 545 -8.18 -14.69 -0.38
N VAL A 546 -7.63 -13.93 -1.32
CA VAL A 546 -8.43 -13.20 -2.30
C VAL A 546 -8.71 -14.12 -3.48
N THR A 547 -9.99 -14.33 -3.81
CA THR A 547 -10.41 -15.28 -4.86
C THR A 547 -10.99 -14.62 -6.11
N ASP A 548 -11.24 -13.30 -6.08
CA ASP A 548 -11.71 -12.50 -7.21
C ASP A 548 -11.37 -11.01 -6.94
N ASN A 549 -11.61 -10.14 -7.91
CA ASN A 549 -11.61 -8.70 -7.71
C ASN A 549 -12.64 -8.31 -6.65
N MET A 550 -12.26 -7.47 -5.69
CA MET A 550 -13.13 -7.11 -4.58
C MET A 550 -12.85 -5.71 -4.04
N ASP A 551 -13.74 -5.23 -3.19
CA ASP A 551 -13.60 -3.98 -2.44
C ASP A 551 -13.20 -4.28 -0.99
N ALA A 552 -12.35 -3.42 -0.42
CA ALA A 552 -12.03 -3.42 1.00
C ALA A 552 -12.18 -2.01 1.57
N TYR A 553 -12.91 -1.88 2.67
CA TYR A 553 -13.28 -0.61 3.29
C TYR A 553 -12.51 -0.42 4.58
N ALA A 554 -11.84 0.73 4.72
CA ALA A 554 -11.19 1.11 5.97
C ALA A 554 -12.27 1.45 7.01
N GLN A 555 -12.19 0.80 8.17
CA GLN A 555 -13.07 1.06 9.30
C GLN A 555 -12.36 1.97 10.31
N TRP A 556 -13.10 2.94 10.83
CA TRP A 556 -12.55 4.04 11.62
C TRP A 556 -13.23 4.15 12.98
N SER A 557 -12.46 4.49 14.00
CA SER A 557 -12.98 5.01 15.27
C SER A 557 -12.76 6.51 15.34
N ILE A 558 -13.70 7.27 15.91
CA ILE A 558 -13.63 8.73 15.97
C ILE A 558 -13.14 9.21 17.33
N CYS A 559 -12.22 10.18 17.33
CA CYS A 559 -11.79 10.85 18.56
C CYS A 559 -12.77 11.97 18.95
N TYR A 560 -13.00 12.18 20.25
CA TYR A 560 -13.79 13.30 20.78
C TYR A 560 -13.26 13.75 22.14
N ILE A 561 -13.57 14.99 22.53
CA ILE A 561 -13.20 15.52 23.85
C ILE A 561 -14.35 15.30 24.83
N ALA A 562 -14.12 14.47 25.86
CA ALA A 562 -15.09 14.19 26.91
C ALA A 562 -15.30 15.38 27.87
N ALA A 563 -16.28 15.26 28.76
CA ALA A 563 -16.63 16.33 29.70
C ALA A 563 -15.47 16.73 30.63
N ASP A 564 -14.63 15.77 31.03
CA ASP A 564 -13.44 15.99 31.85
C ASP A 564 -12.25 16.59 31.07
N GLY A 565 -12.38 16.73 29.75
CA GLY A 565 -11.35 17.24 28.85
C GLY A 565 -10.36 16.22 28.33
N SER A 566 -10.51 14.95 28.70
CA SER A 566 -9.74 13.87 28.09
C SER A 566 -10.20 13.61 26.65
N GLU A 567 -9.24 13.28 25.78
CA GLU A 567 -9.55 12.73 24.46
C GLU A 567 -9.94 11.26 24.60
N GLN A 568 -11.07 10.90 24.01
CA GLN A 568 -11.68 9.58 24.04
C GLN A 568 -11.97 9.11 22.61
N VAL A 569 -12.18 7.80 22.45
CA VAL A 569 -12.37 7.16 21.15
C VAL A 569 -13.70 6.43 21.14
N CYS A 570 -14.50 6.66 20.09
CA CYS A 570 -15.76 5.96 19.85
C CYS A 570 -15.65 5.09 18.61
N SER A 571 -15.83 3.77 18.77
CA SER A 571 -15.75 2.79 17.69
C SER A 571 -17.11 2.30 17.19
N ASP A 572 -18.18 2.53 17.95
CA ASP A 572 -19.55 2.14 17.61
C ASP A 572 -20.41 3.41 17.52
N TYR A 573 -20.66 3.85 16.29
CA TYR A 573 -21.42 5.06 16.00
C TYR A 573 -22.17 4.96 14.68
N THR A 574 -23.19 5.79 14.53
CA THR A 574 -23.94 5.97 13.28
C THR A 574 -23.55 7.31 12.63
N LEU A 575 -23.16 7.28 11.35
CA LEU A 575 -22.96 8.51 10.57
C LEU A 575 -24.31 9.15 10.24
N LEU A 576 -24.42 10.45 10.44
CA LEU A 576 -25.60 11.21 10.03
C LEU A 576 -25.52 11.54 8.54
N THR A 577 -26.64 11.37 7.84
CA THR A 577 -26.75 11.60 6.39
C THR A 577 -27.60 12.82 6.04
N GLY A 578 -28.37 13.36 6.99
CA GLY A 578 -29.33 14.45 6.77
C GLY A 578 -30.74 13.96 6.43
N ASN A 579 -30.93 12.65 6.26
CA ASN A 579 -32.22 12.03 5.96
C ASN A 579 -32.94 11.49 7.21
N GLU A 580 -32.27 11.51 8.37
CA GLU A 580 -32.82 11.00 9.61
C GLU A 580 -34.00 11.87 10.08
N THR A 581 -35.11 11.23 10.45
CA THR A 581 -36.28 11.89 11.04
C THR A 581 -36.41 11.60 12.54
N GLU A 582 -35.68 10.61 13.04
CA GLU A 582 -35.60 10.20 14.44
C GLU A 582 -34.20 9.65 14.77
N LEU A 583 -33.67 9.97 15.95
CA LEU A 583 -32.49 9.38 16.58
C LEU A 583 -32.90 8.71 17.90
N ALA A 584 -32.57 7.43 18.02
CA ALA A 584 -32.76 6.62 19.23
C ALA A 584 -31.50 6.69 20.11
N ALA A 585 -31.47 5.96 21.23
CA ALA A 585 -30.29 5.93 22.08
C ALA A 585 -29.05 5.43 21.32
N GLY A 586 -27.94 6.15 21.36
CA GLY A 586 -26.71 5.78 20.65
C GLY A 586 -25.74 6.93 20.38
N TRP A 587 -24.63 6.59 19.72
CA TRP A 587 -23.61 7.53 19.26
C TRP A 587 -23.84 7.90 17.81
N TYR A 588 -23.78 9.20 17.53
CA TYR A 588 -23.99 9.78 16.22
C TYR A 588 -22.85 10.73 15.88
N VAL A 589 -22.45 10.73 14.61
CA VAL A 589 -21.34 11.55 14.13
C VAL A 589 -21.81 12.40 12.95
N ALA A 590 -21.61 13.72 13.06
CA ALA A 590 -21.66 14.62 11.93
C ALA A 590 -20.23 14.82 11.41
N ASN A 591 -19.92 14.26 10.24
CA ASN A 591 -18.57 14.26 9.65
C ASN A 591 -18.45 15.02 8.32
N ASP A 592 -19.52 15.66 7.87
CA ASP A 592 -19.58 16.42 6.62
C ASP A 592 -20.53 17.63 6.80
N VAL A 593 -20.83 18.33 5.71
CA VAL A 593 -21.88 19.34 5.61
C VAL A 593 -23.24 18.64 5.49
N ILE A 594 -23.94 18.52 6.62
CA ILE A 594 -25.21 17.82 6.75
C ILE A 594 -26.31 18.84 7.01
N ALA A 595 -27.35 18.82 6.18
CA ALA A 595 -28.48 19.74 6.29
C ALA A 595 -29.80 18.98 6.48
N PHE A 596 -30.42 19.15 7.64
CA PHE A 596 -31.76 18.68 7.92
C PHE A 596 -32.78 19.77 7.58
N ALA A 597 -33.71 19.47 6.67
CA ALA A 597 -34.74 20.42 6.26
C ALA A 597 -35.76 20.73 7.38
N THR A 598 -35.96 19.80 8.30
CA THR A 598 -36.86 19.87 9.46
C THR A 598 -36.13 19.41 10.73
N GLY A 599 -36.75 19.48 11.90
CA GLY A 599 -36.16 18.86 13.11
C GLY A 599 -36.18 17.33 13.10
N ILE A 600 -35.44 16.75 14.05
CA ILE A 600 -35.10 15.33 14.13
C ILE A 600 -35.53 14.72 15.48
N THR A 601 -36.51 13.82 15.53
CA THR A 601 -37.08 13.31 16.81
C THR A 601 -36.04 12.60 17.67
N LEU A 602 -35.98 12.83 18.99
CA LEU A 602 -35.01 12.21 19.89
C LEU A 602 -35.75 11.36 20.92
N THR A 603 -35.45 10.07 20.99
CA THR A 603 -36.20 9.11 21.85
C THR A 603 -35.36 8.40 22.91
N GLY A 604 -34.03 8.61 22.95
CA GLY A 604 -33.12 7.97 23.91
C GLY A 604 -31.99 8.86 24.42
N ASP A 605 -30.94 8.27 25.01
CA ASP A 605 -29.70 8.97 25.41
C ASP A 605 -28.80 9.15 24.17
N ILE A 606 -28.56 10.39 23.80
CA ILE A 606 -27.91 10.75 22.54
C ILE A 606 -26.51 11.28 22.80
N HIS A 607 -25.52 10.69 22.13
CA HIS A 607 -24.16 11.20 22.09
C HIS A 607 -23.84 11.67 20.67
N LEU A 608 -23.71 12.98 20.46
CA LEU A 608 -23.42 13.58 19.18
C LEU A 608 -21.98 14.09 19.13
N ILE A 609 -21.16 13.57 18.22
CA ILE A 609 -19.81 14.06 17.95
C ILE A 609 -19.86 14.93 16.69
N LEU A 610 -19.36 16.16 16.83
CA LEU A 610 -19.16 17.10 15.74
C LEU A 610 -17.70 16.99 15.27
N ALA A 611 -17.47 16.32 14.14
CA ALA A 611 -16.13 16.16 13.58
C ALA A 611 -15.56 17.52 13.16
N ASP A 612 -14.24 17.68 13.23
CA ASP A 612 -13.58 18.92 12.84
C ASP A 612 -13.82 19.21 11.35
N GLY A 613 -14.15 20.47 11.04
CA GLY A 613 -14.54 20.92 9.70
C GLY A 613 -15.98 20.61 9.27
N ALA A 614 -16.69 19.71 9.97
CA ALA A 614 -18.07 19.35 9.67
C ALA A 614 -19.08 20.44 10.06
N GLU A 615 -20.23 20.46 9.39
CA GLU A 615 -21.32 21.39 9.71
C GLU A 615 -22.66 20.67 9.66
N MET A 616 -23.30 20.51 10.81
CA MET A 616 -24.67 20.04 10.92
C MET A 616 -25.62 21.24 11.06
N SER A 617 -26.50 21.43 10.09
CA SER A 617 -27.53 22.48 10.09
C SER A 617 -28.94 21.90 10.19
N VAL A 618 -29.79 22.49 11.02
CA VAL A 618 -31.18 22.06 11.23
C VAL A 618 -32.15 23.21 10.93
N GLY A 619 -33.01 23.03 9.93
CA GLY A 619 -33.89 24.02 9.30
C GLY A 619 -35.12 24.49 10.11
N SER A 620 -35.88 25.43 9.53
CA SER A 620 -36.91 26.28 10.18
C SER A 620 -38.37 25.83 10.04
N SER A 621 -38.64 24.61 9.59
CA SER A 621 -40.02 24.11 9.55
C SER A 621 -40.41 23.76 10.99
N ALA A 622 -41.41 24.45 11.54
CA ALA A 622 -41.87 24.33 12.93
C ALA A 622 -41.69 22.91 13.48
N LEU A 623 -40.89 22.81 14.57
CA LEU A 623 -40.38 21.61 15.22
C LEU A 623 -38.92 21.29 14.83
N VAL A 624 -37.95 22.09 15.29
CA VAL A 624 -36.62 21.57 15.65
C VAL A 624 -36.86 20.69 16.86
N VAL A 625 -36.34 19.47 16.87
CA VAL A 625 -36.53 18.62 18.03
C VAL A 625 -35.62 19.16 19.09
N MET A 626 -36.22 19.96 19.96
CA MET A 626 -36.99 19.39 21.05
C MET A 626 -38.28 20.23 21.18
N SER A 627 -39.46 19.61 21.25
CA SER A 627 -40.73 20.35 21.12
C SER A 627 -40.84 21.44 22.18
N TYR A 628 -40.77 22.71 21.76
CA TYR A 628 -41.28 23.83 22.55
C TYR A 628 -41.91 24.89 21.64
N SER A 629 -43.15 24.62 21.25
CA SER A 629 -44.18 25.61 21.00
C SER A 629 -45.30 25.19 21.96
N VAL A 630 -45.76 25.94 22.94
CA VAL A 630 -46.01 27.37 23.09
C VAL A 630 -46.13 27.62 24.60
N ASN A 631 -45.76 28.81 25.08
CA ASN A 631 -46.09 29.38 26.39
C ASN A 631 -45.58 28.65 27.64
N TYR A 632 -44.78 29.39 28.40
CA TYR A 632 -44.41 29.08 29.78
C TYR A 632 -45.63 29.20 30.70
N SER A 633 -46.52 28.22 30.59
CA SER A 633 -47.32 27.73 31.71
C SER A 633 -47.07 26.23 31.76
N ILE A 634 -46.23 25.79 32.70
CA ILE A 634 -46.23 24.41 33.17
C ILE A 634 -47.59 24.21 33.86
N SER A 635 -48.63 23.94 33.07
CA SER A 635 -49.90 23.46 33.57
C SER A 635 -50.17 22.13 32.89
N SER A 636 -50.49 21.15 33.73
CA SER A 636 -50.63 19.72 33.47
C SER A 636 -51.76 19.39 32.49
N GLY A 637 -51.64 19.81 31.23
CA GLY A 637 -52.67 19.66 30.20
C GLY A 637 -52.13 19.10 28.90
N SER A 638 -52.12 17.76 28.79
CA SER A 638 -52.38 16.97 27.57
C SER A 638 -51.54 17.15 26.30
N ASN A 639 -50.28 17.58 26.38
CA ASN A 639 -49.31 17.26 25.33
C ASN A 639 -47.96 16.84 25.96
N PRO A 640 -47.63 15.53 26.01
CA PRO A 640 -46.43 15.07 26.69
C PRO A 640 -45.21 15.40 25.82
N LEU A 641 -44.49 16.45 26.21
CA LEU A 641 -43.11 16.71 25.82
C LEU A 641 -42.30 15.41 25.97
N SER A 642 -41.59 14.94 24.94
CA SER A 642 -40.57 13.90 25.09
C SER A 642 -39.27 14.49 25.66
N ALA A 643 -39.38 15.26 26.75
CA ALA A 643 -38.28 15.69 27.61
C ALA A 643 -37.74 14.52 28.46
N THR A 644 -37.53 13.38 27.81
CA THR A 644 -37.03 12.13 28.41
C THR A 644 -35.57 11.87 28.05
N CYS A 645 -35.08 12.47 26.96
CA CYS A 645 -33.75 12.22 26.41
C CYS A 645 -32.68 13.13 27.02
N ASP A 646 -31.56 12.51 27.39
CA ASP A 646 -30.32 13.21 27.73
C ASP A 646 -29.51 13.37 26.42
N VAL A 647 -28.92 14.54 26.22
CA VAL A 647 -28.20 14.87 24.99
C VAL A 647 -26.81 15.37 25.36
N ASN A 648 -25.79 14.72 24.81
CA ASN A 648 -24.40 15.04 25.02
C ASN A 648 -23.76 15.41 23.68
N ILE A 649 -23.28 16.64 23.57
CA ILE A 649 -22.62 17.15 22.36
C ILE A 649 -21.12 17.24 22.64
N TYR A 650 -20.33 16.68 21.74
CA TYR A 650 -18.88 16.64 21.80
C TYR A 650 -18.29 17.26 20.54
N GLY A 651 -17.15 17.93 20.68
CA GLY A 651 -16.29 18.31 19.56
C GLY A 651 -15.00 17.51 19.60
N GLN A 652 -14.24 17.57 18.51
CA GLN A 652 -12.86 17.06 18.48
C GLN A 652 -11.87 18.11 19.02
N ALA A 653 -10.59 17.77 19.07
CA ALA A 653 -9.54 18.58 19.67
C ALA A 653 -9.46 20.01 19.10
N ASN A 654 -9.67 20.22 17.79
CA ASN A 654 -9.65 21.58 17.23
C ASN A 654 -10.96 22.34 17.49
N GLY A 655 -12.04 21.64 17.87
CA GLY A 655 -13.31 22.23 18.27
C GLY A 655 -14.02 22.98 17.16
N THR A 656 -13.78 22.62 15.90
CA THR A 656 -14.27 23.36 14.72
C THR A 656 -15.58 22.83 14.16
N GLY A 657 -15.95 21.59 14.49
CA GLY A 657 -17.22 20.99 14.10
C GLY A 657 -18.42 21.78 14.61
N LYS A 658 -19.44 21.97 13.77
CA LYS A 658 -20.55 22.88 14.06
C LYS A 658 -21.90 22.18 14.13
N LEU A 659 -22.72 22.65 15.06
CA LEU A 659 -24.16 22.43 15.09
C LEU A 659 -24.87 23.78 15.03
N ILE A 660 -25.68 23.99 13.99
CA ILE A 660 -26.44 25.23 13.76
C ILE A 660 -27.92 24.89 13.70
N ALA A 661 -28.64 25.15 14.79
CA ALA A 661 -30.09 25.04 14.84
C ALA A 661 -30.73 26.40 14.57
N GLN A 662 -31.63 26.49 13.58
CA GLN A 662 -32.36 27.73 13.31
C GLN A 662 -33.34 28.10 14.43
N ASP A 663 -33.97 27.09 15.05
CA ASP A 663 -34.82 27.24 16.25
C ASP A 663 -34.10 26.75 17.52
N ALA A 664 -34.76 26.02 18.42
CA ALA A 664 -34.24 25.67 19.74
C ALA A 664 -33.49 24.33 19.80
N ILE A 665 -32.50 24.22 20.68
CA ILE A 665 -31.96 22.94 21.18
C ILE A 665 -32.47 22.77 22.62
N ALA A 666 -33.28 21.74 22.96
CA ALA A 666 -33.94 21.67 24.28
C ALA A 666 -34.15 20.31 25.00
N ALA A 667 -33.20 19.78 25.78
CA ALA A 667 -33.25 18.38 26.27
C ALA A 667 -33.87 18.19 27.67
N LYS A 668 -33.93 16.94 28.17
CA LYS A 668 -34.12 16.70 29.61
C LYS A 668 -32.90 17.19 30.38
N ASN A 669 -31.73 16.65 30.06
CA ASN A 669 -30.43 17.19 30.42
C ASN A 669 -29.61 17.40 29.14
N LEU A 670 -28.89 18.51 29.06
CA LEU A 670 -28.05 18.86 27.92
C LEU A 670 -26.61 19.10 28.39
N ALA A 671 -25.66 18.37 27.82
CA ALA A 671 -24.24 18.61 28.00
C ALA A 671 -23.62 19.09 26.69
N ILE A 672 -22.84 20.17 26.73
CA ILE A 672 -22.05 20.67 25.61
C ILE A 672 -20.59 20.68 26.04
N ASN A 673 -19.80 19.79 25.45
CA ASN A 673 -18.43 19.54 25.84
C ASN A 673 -17.40 20.12 24.88
N GLY A 674 -17.81 20.52 23.67
CA GLY A 674 -16.93 21.10 22.66
C GLY A 674 -17.66 21.42 21.36
N GLY A 675 -16.90 21.86 20.36
CA GLY A 675 -17.42 22.26 19.05
C GLY A 675 -18.03 23.67 19.05
N VAL A 676 -18.70 24.01 17.95
CA VAL A 676 -19.41 25.29 17.77
C VAL A 676 -20.91 25.02 17.75
N VAL A 677 -21.61 25.39 18.81
CA VAL A 677 -23.05 25.13 18.95
C VAL A 677 -23.83 26.43 18.92
N LYS A 678 -24.70 26.60 17.93
CA LYS A 678 -25.52 27.81 17.74
C LYS A 678 -26.99 27.44 17.65
N ALA A 679 -27.84 28.16 18.39
CA ALA A 679 -29.29 27.97 18.36
C ALA A 679 -30.08 29.29 18.40
N GLY A 680 -31.30 29.24 17.87
CA GLY A 680 -32.36 30.25 17.93
C GLY A 680 -32.10 31.51 17.11
N GLN A 681 -31.66 31.30 15.87
CA GLN A 681 -31.34 32.35 14.91
C GLN A 681 -32.58 33.06 14.33
N ASN A 682 -33.79 32.46 14.42
CA ASN A 682 -35.04 33.00 13.86
C ASN A 682 -35.95 33.74 14.88
N GLY A 683 -35.42 34.19 16.02
CA GLY A 683 -36.23 34.93 17.01
C GLY A 683 -37.26 34.07 17.75
N THR A 684 -36.96 32.78 17.91
CA THR A 684 -37.78 31.77 18.59
C THR A 684 -37.95 32.04 20.09
N THR A 685 -38.86 31.31 20.75
CA THR A 685 -39.10 31.48 22.20
C THR A 685 -37.91 31.08 23.06
N VAL A 686 -37.14 30.06 22.66
CA VAL A 686 -35.97 29.54 23.38
C VAL A 686 -34.81 29.32 22.40
N GLY A 687 -33.58 29.67 22.80
CA GLY A 687 -32.36 29.31 22.08
C GLY A 687 -31.84 27.93 22.47
N ILE A 688 -31.22 27.84 23.65
CA ILE A 688 -30.77 26.57 24.24
C ILE A 688 -31.47 26.38 25.59
N GLY A 689 -32.24 25.30 25.71
CA GLY A 689 -33.06 24.97 26.87
C GLY A 689 -32.77 23.59 27.46
N ALA A 690 -33.15 23.37 28.71
CA ALA A 690 -33.39 22.01 29.20
C ALA A 690 -34.44 22.00 30.31
N VAL A 691 -35.09 20.85 30.53
CA VAL A 691 -36.02 20.70 31.64
C VAL A 691 -35.28 20.69 32.98
N ASN A 692 -34.22 19.89 33.09
CA ASN A 692 -33.43 19.76 34.31
C ASN A 692 -32.15 20.58 34.20
N ASN A 693 -31.08 20.03 33.64
CA ASN A 693 -29.76 20.65 33.70
C ASN A 693 -29.19 20.94 32.32
N ILE A 694 -28.47 22.06 32.22
CA ILE A 694 -27.54 22.32 31.13
C ILE A 694 -26.14 22.38 31.73
N THR A 695 -25.17 21.73 31.11
CA THR A 695 -23.76 21.81 31.48
C THR A 695 -22.94 22.15 30.26
N ILE A 696 -22.21 23.26 30.31
CA ILE A 696 -21.23 23.64 29.28
C ILE A 696 -19.85 23.47 29.89
N THR A 697 -19.01 22.61 29.32
CA THR A 697 -17.62 22.40 29.79
C THR A 697 -16.58 22.92 28.79
N GLY A 698 -16.99 23.21 27.55
CA GLY A 698 -16.13 23.80 26.53
C GLY A 698 -16.88 24.04 25.22
N GLY A 699 -16.19 24.63 24.25
CA GLY A 699 -16.73 24.98 22.94
C GLY A 699 -17.18 26.44 22.82
N ASN A 700 -17.67 26.77 21.62
CA ASN A 700 -18.23 28.07 21.26
C ASN A 700 -19.75 27.97 21.19
N VAL A 701 -20.41 28.37 22.27
CA VAL A 701 -21.86 28.24 22.44
C VAL A 701 -22.55 29.58 22.24
N THR A 702 -23.51 29.63 21.33
CA THR A 702 -24.35 30.80 21.08
C THR A 702 -25.83 30.43 21.19
N ALA A 703 -26.55 31.10 22.08
CA ALA A 703 -27.97 30.85 22.33
C ALA A 703 -28.78 32.14 22.24
N PHE A 704 -29.56 32.29 21.16
CA PHE A 704 -30.44 33.44 20.94
C PHE A 704 -31.90 33.02 20.91
N GLY A 705 -32.80 33.93 21.29
CA GLY A 705 -34.24 33.67 21.41
C GLY A 705 -34.87 34.65 22.39
N VAL A 706 -36.20 34.66 22.53
CA VAL A 706 -36.87 35.45 23.58
C VAL A 706 -36.32 35.07 24.97
N ARG A 707 -35.98 33.80 25.14
CA ARG A 707 -35.15 33.27 26.21
C ARG A 707 -33.91 32.63 25.58
N GLY A 708 -32.73 33.14 25.89
CA GLY A 708 -31.49 32.69 25.26
C GLY A 708 -31.06 31.32 25.78
N LEU A 709 -30.46 31.30 26.96
CA LEU A 709 -29.94 30.09 27.61
C LEU A 709 -30.62 29.88 28.98
N GLY A 710 -31.11 28.68 29.29
CA GLY A 710 -31.68 28.44 30.61
C GLY A 710 -32.42 27.13 30.80
N THR A 711 -32.87 26.92 32.04
CA THR A 711 -33.55 25.69 32.46
C THR A 711 -34.90 25.97 33.09
N VAL A 712 -35.72 24.92 33.22
CA VAL A 712 -37.04 24.99 33.85
C VAL A 712 -36.97 24.64 35.35
N ASN A 713 -36.44 23.46 35.67
CA ASN A 713 -36.47 22.89 37.04
C ASN A 713 -35.09 22.75 37.69
N GLY A 714 -34.00 22.76 36.92
CA GLY A 714 -32.65 22.59 37.45
C GLY A 714 -31.77 23.83 37.27
N LYS A 715 -30.51 23.60 36.91
CA LYS A 715 -29.50 24.66 36.77
C LYS A 715 -28.76 24.58 35.43
N THR A 716 -28.35 25.74 34.96
CA THR A 716 -27.37 25.87 33.88
C THR A 716 -26.00 26.11 34.50
N THR A 717 -25.06 25.21 34.26
CA THR A 717 -23.66 25.35 34.67
C THR A 717 -22.84 25.85 33.48
N LEU A 718 -22.22 27.02 33.63
CA LEU A 718 -21.37 27.64 32.62
C LEU A 718 -19.91 27.40 32.99
N GLY A 719 -19.21 26.61 32.18
CA GLY A 719 -17.79 26.34 32.34
C GLY A 719 -17.04 26.46 31.02
N TRP A 720 -15.73 26.29 31.12
CA TRP A 720 -14.81 26.38 30.00
C TRP A 720 -13.61 25.45 30.23
N ARG A 721 -12.89 25.15 29.15
CA ARG A 721 -11.68 24.32 29.15
C ARG A 721 -10.51 25.02 28.49
N ASN A 722 -10.77 25.70 27.37
CA ASN A 722 -9.75 26.34 26.55
C ASN A 722 -9.91 27.86 26.53
N THR A 723 -8.82 28.58 26.26
CA THR A 723 -8.85 30.05 26.14
C THR A 723 -9.72 30.55 24.99
N SER A 724 -10.01 29.69 24.02
CA SER A 724 -10.87 29.94 22.86
C SER A 724 -12.36 29.72 23.12
N ASP A 725 -12.76 29.08 24.22
CA ASP A 725 -14.16 28.79 24.51
C ASP A 725 -14.94 30.09 24.73
N ARG A 726 -16.16 30.16 24.18
CA ARG A 726 -17.03 31.33 24.28
C ARG A 726 -18.45 30.94 24.61
N ILE A 727 -19.09 31.69 25.49
CA ILE A 727 -20.52 31.56 25.79
C ILE A 727 -21.19 32.89 25.49
N ASN A 728 -22.10 32.89 24.52
CA ASN A 728 -22.83 34.04 24.06
C ASN A 728 -24.33 33.77 24.21
N SER A 729 -25.03 34.55 25.03
CA SER A 729 -26.49 34.47 25.09
C SER A 729 -27.12 35.82 25.32
N ASN A 730 -28.22 36.09 24.61
CA ASN A 730 -28.93 37.36 24.71
C ASN A 730 -29.76 37.48 26.01
N SER A 731 -30.05 36.38 26.70
CA SER A 731 -30.70 36.39 28.01
C SER A 731 -30.50 35.05 28.72
N TYR A 732 -30.52 35.07 30.05
CA TYR A 732 -30.35 33.89 30.89
C TYR A 732 -31.60 33.67 31.76
N SER A 733 -32.07 32.41 31.85
CA SER A 733 -33.27 32.06 32.63
C SER A 733 -33.06 30.85 33.55
N GLY A 734 -33.82 30.79 34.64
CA GLY A 734 -33.62 29.79 35.70
C GLY A 734 -32.41 30.10 36.59
N THR A 735 -31.86 29.04 37.20
CA THR A 735 -30.66 29.09 38.04
C THR A 735 -29.42 28.99 37.15
N ILE A 736 -28.53 29.97 37.23
CA ILE A 736 -27.27 29.99 36.48
C ILE A 736 -26.12 29.95 37.48
N VAL A 737 -25.16 29.07 37.24
CA VAL A 737 -23.98 28.87 38.08
C VAL A 737 -22.75 28.78 37.19
N ILE A 738 -21.67 29.45 37.56
CA ILE A 738 -20.36 29.22 36.93
C ILE A 738 -19.74 27.95 37.53
N ALA A 739 -19.14 27.10 36.71
CA ALA A 739 -18.54 25.85 37.15
C ALA A 739 -17.57 26.06 38.33
N ASP A 740 -17.53 25.10 39.25
CA ASP A 740 -16.79 25.22 40.50
C ASP A 740 -15.30 25.53 40.26
N GLY A 741 -14.78 26.54 40.95
CA GLY A 741 -13.39 27.00 40.79
C GLY A 741 -13.10 27.77 39.50
N GLN A 742 -14.08 27.95 38.61
CA GLN A 742 -13.91 28.69 37.37
C GLN A 742 -14.47 30.12 37.46
N THR A 743 -13.95 30.97 36.57
CA THR A 743 -14.39 32.36 36.41
C THR A 743 -14.60 32.66 34.94
N LEU A 744 -15.63 33.45 34.63
CA LEU A 744 -15.89 33.99 33.30
C LEU A 744 -15.77 35.52 33.33
N ALA A 745 -15.30 36.09 32.22
CA ALA A 745 -15.24 37.53 32.00
C ALA A 745 -15.72 37.89 30.59
N ASP A 746 -16.06 39.17 30.39
CA ASP A 746 -16.40 39.72 29.07
C ASP A 746 -15.31 40.61 28.47
N GLY A 747 -14.20 40.79 29.19
CA GLY A 747 -13.08 41.65 28.79
C GLY A 747 -13.28 43.14 29.04
N SER A 748 -14.48 43.59 29.43
CA SER A 748 -14.78 44.99 29.76
C SER A 748 -14.67 45.32 31.26
N GLY A 749 -14.11 44.39 32.04
CA GLY A 749 -13.96 44.48 33.50
C GLY A 749 -15.04 43.73 34.29
N LEU A 750 -16.09 43.21 33.62
CA LEU A 750 -17.08 42.32 34.22
C LEU A 750 -16.46 40.93 34.43
N VAL A 751 -16.57 40.44 35.67
CA VAL A 751 -16.07 39.14 36.10
C VAL A 751 -17.17 38.47 36.93
N VAL A 752 -17.47 37.20 36.63
CA VAL A 752 -18.50 36.43 37.34
C VAL A 752 -18.02 35.04 37.71
N SER A 753 -18.46 34.57 38.88
CA SER A 753 -18.18 33.24 39.43
C SER A 753 -19.32 32.82 40.35
N GLY A 754 -19.41 31.52 40.68
CA GLY A 754 -20.46 30.99 41.56
C GLY A 754 -21.88 31.14 40.99
N SER A 755 -22.87 31.20 41.89
CA SER A 755 -24.29 31.36 41.53
C SER A 755 -24.63 32.80 41.18
N LEU A 756 -25.33 33.01 40.07
CA LEU A 756 -25.67 34.35 39.58
C LEU A 756 -27.09 34.78 40.00
N ASP A 757 -27.19 35.98 40.57
CA ASP A 757 -28.47 36.62 40.85
C ASP A 757 -29.10 37.28 39.60
N ALA A 758 -30.20 38.02 39.78
CA ALA A 758 -30.90 38.67 38.68
C ALA A 758 -30.08 39.78 38.01
N ASP A 759 -29.34 40.57 38.79
CA ASP A 759 -28.58 41.71 38.27
C ASP A 759 -27.33 41.23 37.53
N MET A 760 -26.62 40.24 38.09
CA MET A 760 -25.48 39.58 37.42
C MET A 760 -25.90 38.97 36.08
N LYS A 761 -27.06 38.28 36.04
CA LYS A 761 -27.62 37.72 34.80
C LYS A 761 -27.92 38.79 33.75
N ASN A 762 -28.44 39.95 34.17
CA ASN A 762 -28.68 41.08 33.27
C ASN A 762 -27.37 41.69 32.76
N SER A 763 -26.33 41.76 33.60
CA SER A 763 -25.01 42.30 33.21
C SER A 763 -24.28 41.43 32.18
N ILE A 764 -24.42 40.10 32.25
CA ILE A 764 -23.81 39.18 31.27
C ILE A 764 -24.66 38.96 30.01
N ALA A 765 -25.92 39.40 30.00
CA ALA A 765 -26.80 39.23 28.85
C ALA A 765 -26.29 40.01 27.63
N GLY A 766 -26.22 39.32 26.48
CA GLY A 766 -25.71 39.86 25.23
C GLY A 766 -24.18 39.98 25.17
N LYS A 767 -23.46 39.54 26.21
CA LYS A 767 -21.99 39.56 26.26
C LYS A 767 -21.39 38.28 25.70
N SER A 768 -20.14 38.40 25.27
CA SER A 768 -19.30 37.25 24.93
C SER A 768 -18.44 36.88 26.13
N LEU A 769 -18.86 35.85 26.85
CA LEU A 769 -18.14 35.37 28.02
C LEU A 769 -17.05 34.40 27.63
N PHE A 770 -15.89 34.51 28.26
CA PHE A 770 -14.78 33.58 28.12
C PHE A 770 -14.16 33.27 29.47
N GLY A 771 -13.52 32.11 29.53
CA GLY A 771 -12.76 31.68 30.69
C GLY A 771 -11.55 32.55 30.98
N THR A 772 -11.33 32.89 32.25
CA THR A 772 -10.18 33.68 32.69
C THR A 772 -9.66 33.19 34.05
N TYR A 773 -8.35 33.25 34.25
CA TYR A 773 -7.74 33.12 35.58
C TYR A 773 -7.62 34.48 36.25
N LEU A 774 -7.95 34.52 37.54
CA LEU A 774 -7.81 35.73 38.34
C LEU A 774 -6.41 35.83 38.91
N LEU A 775 -5.73 36.91 38.56
CA LEU A 775 -4.48 37.31 39.18
C LEU A 775 -4.78 38.35 40.26
N ASP A 776 -4.90 37.90 41.51
CA ASP A 776 -5.26 38.76 42.65
C ASP A 776 -4.06 39.62 43.09
N ASP A 777 -4.23 40.94 43.04
CA ASP A 777 -3.19 41.89 43.42
C ASP A 777 -2.87 41.90 44.93
N THR A 778 -3.62 41.16 45.75
CA THR A 778 -3.40 41.01 47.18
C THR A 778 -2.67 39.73 47.58
N ALA A 779 -2.54 38.75 46.67
CA ALA A 779 -1.89 37.46 46.93
C ALA A 779 -0.36 37.55 46.75
N ASP A 780 0.40 36.76 47.53
CA ASP A 780 1.87 36.72 47.45
C ASP A 780 2.38 36.10 46.13
N ALA A 781 1.78 35.00 45.67
CA ALA A 781 2.20 34.26 44.47
C ALA A 781 1.02 33.97 43.52
N PRO A 782 0.38 35.02 42.94
CA PRO A 782 -0.91 34.91 42.26
C PRO A 782 -0.91 34.08 40.95
N PHE A 783 0.25 33.75 40.39
CA PHE A 783 0.36 33.08 39.08
C PHE A 783 1.24 31.81 39.09
N ALA A 784 1.73 31.36 40.26
CA ALA A 784 2.73 30.29 40.34
C ALA A 784 2.26 28.97 39.68
N SER A 785 0.97 28.63 39.77
CA SER A 785 0.41 27.44 39.13
C SER A 785 0.22 27.55 37.62
N LEU A 786 0.40 28.74 37.05
CA LEU A 786 0.13 29.04 35.63
C LEU A 786 1.40 29.19 34.80
N VAL A 787 2.58 29.17 35.43
CA VAL A 787 3.87 29.32 34.75
C VAL A 787 4.00 28.33 33.59
N GLY A 788 4.40 28.83 32.42
CA GLY A 788 4.52 28.08 31.17
C GLY A 788 3.21 27.86 30.40
N GLN A 789 2.05 28.19 30.97
CA GLN A 789 0.75 28.01 30.32
C GLN A 789 0.33 29.25 29.52
N THR A 790 -0.33 29.02 28.38
CA THR A 790 -1.00 30.09 27.62
C THR A 790 -2.47 30.18 28.04
N VAL A 791 -2.84 31.29 28.66
CA VAL A 791 -4.13 31.46 29.34
C VAL A 791 -4.73 32.84 29.07
N ASN A 792 -6.01 33.00 29.38
CA ASN A 792 -6.60 34.33 29.57
C ASN A 792 -6.45 34.71 31.05
N VAL A 793 -6.08 35.95 31.33
CA VAL A 793 -5.91 36.45 32.70
C VAL A 793 -6.66 37.75 32.91
N THR A 794 -7.23 37.91 34.10
CA THR A 794 -7.84 39.15 34.57
C THR A 794 -7.13 39.58 35.84
N LEU A 795 -6.60 40.81 35.87
CA LEU A 795 -5.96 41.35 37.07
C LEU A 795 -7.03 41.77 38.07
N ALA A 796 -7.34 40.90 39.03
CA ALA A 796 -8.39 41.16 40.00
C ALA A 796 -7.97 42.28 40.97
N ASN A 797 -8.92 43.16 41.28
CA ASN A 797 -8.73 44.30 42.20
C ASN A 797 -7.73 45.36 41.70
N ARG A 798 -7.39 45.34 40.40
CA ARG A 798 -6.52 46.33 39.76
C ARG A 798 -7.32 47.23 38.82
N THR A 799 -7.22 48.53 39.02
CA THR A 799 -7.71 49.55 38.09
C THR A 799 -6.52 50.28 37.47
N ILE A 800 -6.53 50.48 36.15
CA ILE A 800 -5.60 51.36 35.45
C ILE A 800 -6.41 52.57 34.97
N ASP A 801 -6.11 53.74 35.50
CA ASP A 801 -6.83 54.98 35.20
C ASP A 801 -6.12 55.82 34.12
N THR A 802 -6.62 57.04 33.91
CA THR A 802 -6.05 58.01 32.97
C THR A 802 -4.87 58.78 33.54
N GLU A 803 -4.52 58.56 34.81
CA GLU A 803 -3.27 59.01 35.41
C GLU A 803 -2.15 58.00 35.10
N TRP A 804 -0.92 58.36 35.46
CA TRP A 804 0.21 57.44 35.35
C TRP A 804 0.08 56.34 36.39
N ASN A 805 0.24 55.11 35.93
CA ASN A 805 0.23 53.90 36.73
C ASN A 805 1.54 53.15 36.54
N THR A 806 1.99 52.46 37.59
CA THR A 806 3.02 51.43 37.45
C THR A 806 2.34 50.08 37.18
N LEU A 807 2.88 49.31 36.24
CA LEU A 807 2.35 48.00 35.88
C LEU A 807 3.50 47.05 35.56
N THR A 808 3.48 45.90 36.24
CA THR A 808 4.45 44.83 36.05
C THR A 808 3.65 43.55 35.84
N LEU A 809 3.95 42.81 34.77
CA LEU A 809 3.21 41.58 34.44
C LEU A 809 4.16 40.40 34.27
N PRO A 810 3.74 39.18 34.64
CA PRO A 810 4.52 37.97 34.46
C PRO A 810 4.43 37.44 33.01
N PHE A 811 4.22 38.32 32.02
CA PHE A 811 4.13 37.98 30.60
C PHE A 811 4.36 39.22 29.73
N ASN A 812 4.77 39.01 28.48
CA ASN A 812 4.91 40.09 27.50
C ASN A 812 3.52 40.51 26.95
N VAL A 813 3.33 41.81 26.69
CA VAL A 813 2.10 42.31 26.06
C VAL A 813 2.44 43.18 24.85
N PRO A 814 2.08 42.74 23.62
CA PRO A 814 2.22 43.56 22.42
C PRO A 814 1.41 44.86 22.51
N MET A 815 1.89 45.92 21.86
CA MET A 815 1.23 47.23 21.85
C MET A 815 -0.22 47.17 21.34
N ASP A 816 -0.51 46.33 20.34
CA ASP A 816 -1.89 46.15 19.83
C ASP A 816 -2.83 45.55 20.87
N THR A 817 -2.33 44.67 21.74
CA THR A 817 -3.11 44.14 22.86
C THR A 817 -3.34 45.22 23.92
N LEU A 818 -2.33 46.03 24.24
CA LEU A 818 -2.49 47.16 25.16
C LEU A 818 -3.52 48.17 24.64
N LYS A 819 -3.51 48.49 23.35
CA LYS A 819 -4.51 49.36 22.72
C LYS A 819 -5.92 48.78 22.81
N LYS A 820 -6.08 47.46 22.64
CA LYS A 820 -7.39 46.80 22.82
C LYS A 820 -7.89 46.87 24.26
N VAL A 821 -7.00 46.76 25.24
CA VAL A 821 -7.36 46.72 26.67
C VAL A 821 -7.56 48.14 27.24
N PHE A 822 -6.69 49.10 26.88
CA PHE A 822 -6.61 50.44 27.48
C PHE A 822 -6.95 51.59 26.52
N GLY A 823 -7.30 51.27 25.27
CA GLY A 823 -7.65 52.18 24.17
C GLY A 823 -6.46 52.64 23.32
N ASP A 824 -6.74 53.07 22.09
CA ASP A 824 -5.75 53.36 21.03
C ASP A 824 -4.68 54.40 21.41
N GLY A 825 -5.00 55.29 22.35
CA GLY A 825 -4.10 56.34 22.86
C GLY A 825 -3.30 55.96 24.11
N VAL A 826 -3.26 54.68 24.48
CA VAL A 826 -2.47 54.19 25.62
C VAL A 826 -1.00 54.59 25.46
N LYS A 827 -0.39 55.05 26.55
CA LYS A 827 1.05 55.36 26.60
C LYS A 827 1.76 54.31 27.44
N LEU A 828 2.93 53.88 26.98
CA LEU A 828 3.78 52.92 27.65
C LEU A 828 5.22 53.45 27.68
N TYR A 829 5.87 53.32 28.83
CA TYR A 829 7.23 53.76 29.05
C TYR A 829 7.96 52.78 29.97
N LEU A 830 9.24 52.54 29.68
CA LEU A 830 10.15 51.71 30.46
C LEU A 830 11.22 52.61 31.09
N PHE A 831 11.64 52.31 32.32
CA PHE A 831 12.72 53.06 32.96
C PHE A 831 14.04 52.81 32.23
N GLY A 832 14.76 53.89 31.91
CA GLY A 832 16.12 53.83 31.40
C GLY A 832 17.12 54.03 32.54
N ASN A 833 17.29 55.28 32.98
CA ASN A 833 18.29 55.66 33.96
C ASN A 833 17.80 56.83 34.84
N SER A 834 18.64 57.29 35.78
CA SER A 834 18.39 58.47 36.59
C SER A 834 19.59 59.44 36.60
N GLY A 835 19.33 60.71 36.87
CA GLY A 835 20.35 61.74 36.95
C GLY A 835 20.08 62.76 38.04
N LEU A 836 21.13 63.19 38.74
CA LEU A 836 21.07 64.21 39.78
C LEU A 836 21.64 65.54 39.24
N SER A 837 20.87 66.62 39.32
CA SER A 837 21.35 67.95 38.98
C SER A 837 22.15 68.60 40.13
N GLU A 838 22.96 69.62 39.80
CA GLU A 838 23.67 70.44 40.81
C GLU A 838 22.73 71.10 41.84
N ASP A 839 21.47 71.33 41.47
CA ASP A 839 20.41 71.88 42.34
C ASP A 839 19.72 70.82 43.22
N GLY A 840 20.21 69.58 43.23
CA GLY A 840 19.67 68.48 44.04
C GLY A 840 18.35 67.91 43.51
N VAL A 841 18.09 68.02 42.21
CA VAL A 841 16.90 67.44 41.56
C VAL A 841 17.26 66.06 40.99
N LEU A 842 16.61 65.02 41.48
CA LEU A 842 16.77 63.65 40.97
C LEU A 842 15.72 63.39 39.88
N THR A 843 16.17 63.17 38.65
CA THR A 843 15.33 62.96 37.47
C THR A 843 15.36 61.50 37.05
N PHE A 844 14.20 60.90 36.81
CA PHE A 844 14.02 59.55 36.30
C PHE A 844 13.72 59.64 34.81
N PHE A 845 14.52 58.97 33.98
CA PHE A 845 14.38 59.00 32.53
C PHE A 845 13.69 57.74 32.05
N PHE A 846 12.65 57.92 31.24
CA PHE A 846 11.84 56.84 30.69
C PHE A 846 11.83 56.89 29.17
N ASN A 847 11.97 55.71 28.57
CA ASN A 847 12.04 55.52 27.14
C ASN A 847 10.81 54.74 26.65
N LYS A 848 10.36 55.00 25.42
CA LYS A 848 9.25 54.24 24.81
C LYS A 848 9.74 52.85 24.41
N PRO A 849 9.17 51.76 24.96
CA PRO A 849 9.44 50.42 24.47
C PRO A 849 8.48 50.06 23.33
N ASP A 850 8.87 49.08 22.51
CA ASP A 850 8.02 48.55 21.43
C ASP A 850 6.81 47.75 21.94
N TYR A 851 6.93 47.16 23.13
CA TYR A 851 5.92 46.35 23.81
C TYR A 851 6.19 46.31 25.32
N MET A 852 5.23 45.83 26.10
CA MET A 852 5.44 45.64 27.55
C MET A 852 6.23 44.36 27.78
N MET A 853 7.41 44.50 28.37
CA MET A 853 8.31 43.39 28.68
C MET A 853 7.92 42.70 29.98
N CYS A 854 8.01 41.39 29.99
CA CYS A 854 7.74 40.53 31.12
C CYS A 854 8.67 40.83 32.30
N GLY A 855 8.15 40.80 33.53
CA GLY A 855 8.95 40.92 34.75
C GLY A 855 9.48 42.33 35.05
N LEU A 856 9.44 43.24 34.07
CA LEU A 856 9.92 44.61 34.20
C LEU A 856 8.78 45.56 34.57
N PRO A 857 9.02 46.50 35.50
CA PRO A 857 8.03 47.52 35.83
C PRO A 857 7.96 48.61 34.75
N HIS A 858 6.75 48.87 34.27
CA HIS A 858 6.47 49.88 33.26
C HIS A 858 5.60 51.00 33.80
N PHE A 859 5.74 52.18 33.22
CA PHE A 859 4.75 53.24 33.31
C PHE A 859 3.70 53.08 32.21
N ILE A 860 2.44 53.13 32.60
CA ILE A 860 1.31 53.08 31.69
C ILE A 860 0.31 54.18 32.01
N GLN A 861 -0.29 54.77 30.97
CA GLN A 861 -1.41 55.71 31.08
C GLN A 861 -2.50 55.27 30.10
N ALA A 862 -3.67 54.90 30.62
CA ALA A 862 -4.79 54.47 29.80
C ALA A 862 -5.57 55.68 29.24
N THR A 863 -6.40 55.43 28.22
CA THR A 863 -7.29 56.46 27.65
C THR A 863 -8.57 56.67 28.44
N ALA A 864 -8.98 55.64 29.19
CA ALA A 864 -10.11 55.63 30.09
C ALA A 864 -9.81 54.69 31.28
N GLU A 865 -10.53 54.90 32.38
CA GLU A 865 -10.43 54.02 33.54
C GLU A 865 -10.82 52.58 33.17
N THR A 866 -9.91 51.65 33.41
CA THR A 866 -10.02 50.23 33.09
C THR A 866 -9.90 49.42 34.37
N ALA A 867 -11.04 49.03 34.93
CA ALA A 867 -11.10 48.12 36.07
C ALA A 867 -10.94 46.66 35.62
N ASN A 868 -10.21 45.86 36.39
CA ASN A 868 -9.95 44.45 36.14
C ASN A 868 -9.49 44.19 34.68
N PRO A 869 -8.38 44.81 34.23
CA PRO A 869 -7.91 44.64 32.86
C PRO A 869 -7.67 43.16 32.56
N THR A 870 -8.11 42.74 31.38
CA THR A 870 -8.11 41.34 30.96
C THR A 870 -7.26 41.17 29.71
N PHE A 871 -6.37 40.18 29.73
CA PHE A 871 -5.46 39.86 28.65
C PHE A 871 -5.73 38.43 28.18
N CYS A 872 -6.01 38.28 26.89
CA CYS A 872 -6.33 36.97 26.31
C CYS A 872 -5.11 36.36 25.63
N ASN A 873 -4.97 35.03 25.72
CA ASN A 873 -3.91 34.24 25.09
C ASN A 873 -2.49 34.73 25.43
N VAL A 874 -2.23 35.00 26.71
CA VAL A 874 -0.89 35.36 27.20
C VAL A 874 -0.21 34.15 27.81
N THR A 875 1.09 34.01 27.56
CA THR A 875 1.91 32.95 28.15
C THR A 875 2.58 33.47 29.41
N ILE A 876 2.27 32.87 30.56
CA ILE A 876 2.88 33.22 31.84
C ILE A 876 4.33 32.74 31.86
N ALA A 877 5.26 33.67 32.08
CA ALA A 877 6.68 33.37 32.17
C ALA A 877 7.07 32.95 33.58
N ASP A 878 8.17 32.19 33.67
CA ASP A 878 8.89 31.96 34.90
C ASP A 878 9.81 33.16 35.15
N THR A 879 9.35 34.12 35.96
CA THR A 879 10.12 35.34 36.26
C THR A 879 9.89 35.74 37.72
N GLU A 880 10.98 36.13 38.38
CA GLU A 880 10.95 36.73 39.71
C GLU A 880 10.80 38.26 39.65
N GLY A 881 10.77 38.83 38.44
CA GLY A 881 10.86 40.25 38.18
C GLY A 881 12.31 40.73 38.23
N GLU A 882 12.65 41.64 37.32
CA GLU A 882 13.97 42.23 37.24
C GLU A 882 13.87 43.72 37.53
N SER A 883 14.74 44.20 38.40
CA SER A 883 14.86 45.63 38.69
C SER A 883 15.84 46.27 37.70
N SER A 884 15.69 47.57 37.47
CA SER A 884 16.45 48.30 36.45
C SER A 884 17.79 48.82 36.99
N ASP A 885 18.65 47.92 37.46
CA ASP A 885 19.97 48.27 38.01
C ASP A 885 20.99 48.53 36.88
N GLU A 886 20.86 49.68 36.21
CA GLU A 886 21.85 50.16 35.26
C GLU A 886 23.03 50.82 35.96
N SER A 887 24.25 50.42 35.58
CA SER A 887 25.50 51.01 36.10
C SER A 887 25.52 52.53 35.95
N GLY A 888 25.46 53.24 37.07
CA GLY A 888 25.48 54.72 37.12
C GLY A 888 24.13 55.36 37.44
N SER A 889 23.05 54.58 37.56
CA SER A 889 21.76 55.06 38.08
C SER A 889 21.81 55.25 39.59
N TYR A 890 21.16 56.30 40.08
CA TYR A 890 20.91 56.53 41.50
C TYR A 890 19.61 55.88 42.00
N VAL A 891 18.80 55.34 41.09
CA VAL A 891 17.46 54.81 41.34
C VAL A 891 17.29 53.48 40.64
N ASP A 892 16.72 52.53 41.37
CA ASP A 892 16.25 51.26 40.87
C ASP A 892 14.72 51.27 40.76
N PHE A 893 14.16 50.80 39.65
CA PHE A 893 12.72 50.60 39.50
C PHE A 893 12.41 49.13 39.80
N VAL A 894 11.85 48.87 40.98
CA VAL A 894 11.66 47.53 41.51
C VAL A 894 10.24 47.01 41.21
N PRO A 895 10.10 45.85 40.55
CA PRO A 895 8.80 45.26 40.25
C PRO A 895 8.14 44.59 41.46
N THR A 896 6.81 44.46 41.41
CA THR A 896 6.03 43.55 42.25
C THR A 896 5.12 42.70 41.35
N LEU A 897 5.36 41.39 41.30
CA LEU A 897 4.53 40.43 40.54
C LEU A 897 3.44 39.77 41.40
N GLY A 898 3.55 39.94 42.72
CA GLY A 898 2.55 39.62 43.74
C GLY A 898 2.63 40.65 44.86
N ALA A 899 1.81 40.51 45.90
CA ALA A 899 1.87 41.41 47.04
C ALA A 899 3.23 41.28 47.76
N THR A 900 3.97 42.39 47.84
CA THR A 900 5.36 42.42 48.30
C THR A 900 5.49 43.25 49.57
N THR A 901 6.27 42.73 50.53
CA THR A 901 6.70 43.51 51.69
C THR A 901 7.98 44.26 51.34
N ILE A 902 7.90 45.59 51.27
CA ILE A 902 9.02 46.48 51.01
C ILE A 902 9.80 46.69 52.32
N VAL A 903 11.11 46.45 52.26
CA VAL A 903 12.06 46.64 53.36
C VAL A 903 13.20 47.52 52.88
N ALA A 904 13.51 48.55 53.65
CA ALA A 904 14.62 49.49 53.44
C ALA A 904 15.05 50.07 54.80
N ASP A 905 16.21 50.73 54.86
CA ASP A 905 16.75 51.26 56.12
C ASP A 905 16.16 52.65 56.44
N ASP A 906 15.87 53.45 55.42
CA ASP A 906 15.17 54.74 55.51
C ASP A 906 13.91 54.76 54.63
N VAL A 907 12.79 55.31 55.13
CA VAL A 907 11.58 55.56 54.33
C VAL A 907 11.87 56.43 53.10
N ARG A 908 12.92 57.26 53.16
CA ARG A 908 13.39 58.13 52.07
C ARG A 908 14.00 57.35 50.90
N GLU A 909 14.43 56.11 51.10
CA GLU A 909 14.89 55.23 50.02
C GLU A 909 13.74 54.83 49.09
N VAL A 910 12.51 54.74 49.59
CA VAL A 910 11.40 54.16 48.85
C VAL A 910 10.46 55.25 48.35
N LEU A 911 10.16 55.24 47.06
CA LEU A 911 9.19 56.13 46.44
C LEU A 911 8.11 55.31 45.73
N VAL A 912 6.86 55.55 46.11
CA VAL A 912 5.68 54.92 45.53
C VAL A 912 4.88 55.96 44.77
N LEU A 913 4.39 55.60 43.59
CA LEU A 913 3.46 56.41 42.82
C LEU A 913 2.04 56.26 43.38
N GLY A 914 1.30 57.36 43.44
CA GLY A 914 -0.16 57.27 43.54
C GLY A 914 -0.88 58.49 42.97
N SER A 915 -2.09 58.73 43.48
CA SER A 915 -3.02 59.77 43.04
C SER A 915 -2.37 61.12 42.77
N GLY A 916 -2.80 61.76 41.68
CA GLY A 916 -2.32 63.05 41.22
C GLY A 916 -0.92 62.98 40.62
N ASN A 917 -0.51 61.81 40.11
CA ASN A 917 0.84 61.56 39.57
C ASN A 917 1.96 61.97 40.54
N THR A 918 1.78 61.71 41.83
CA THR A 918 2.70 62.18 42.88
C THR A 918 3.49 61.01 43.46
N LEU A 919 4.78 61.22 43.69
CA LEU A 919 5.65 60.29 44.40
C LEU A 919 5.64 60.57 45.90
N TYR A 920 5.54 59.51 46.70
CA TYR A 920 5.58 59.59 48.16
C TYR A 920 6.46 58.52 48.75
N ASN A 921 7.01 58.85 49.92
CA ASN A 921 7.59 57.86 50.81
C ASN A 921 6.49 57.12 51.56
N PRO A 922 6.66 55.81 51.83
CA PRO A 922 5.76 55.09 52.71
C PRO A 922 5.76 55.73 54.10
N ALA A 923 4.62 55.70 54.80
CA ALA A 923 4.48 56.30 56.12
C ALA A 923 5.38 55.65 57.19
N SER A 924 5.72 54.38 57.00
CA SER A 924 6.59 53.57 57.86
C SER A 924 7.11 52.37 57.09
N LEU A 925 8.26 51.83 57.49
CA LEU A 925 8.79 50.55 56.99
C LEU A 925 8.75 49.47 58.09
N PRO A 926 8.56 48.19 57.74
CA PRO A 926 8.30 47.69 56.40
C PRO A 926 6.90 48.11 55.88
N ALA A 927 6.77 48.30 54.57
CA ALA A 927 5.52 48.72 53.93
C ALA A 927 4.98 47.59 53.04
N ARG A 928 3.66 47.40 52.99
CA ARG A 928 3.04 46.39 52.13
C ARG A 928 2.55 47.02 50.83
N MET A 929 3.04 46.51 49.70
CA MET A 929 2.61 46.90 48.36
C MET A 929 1.84 45.75 47.71
N LYS A 930 0.76 46.09 47.00
CA LYS A 930 0.00 45.13 46.20
C LYS A 930 0.78 44.73 44.94
N GLY A 931 0.49 43.56 44.39
CA GLY A 931 1.13 43.02 43.18
C GLY A 931 0.79 43.77 41.91
N PHE A 932 1.46 43.38 40.82
CA PHE A 932 1.36 43.95 39.48
C PHE A 932 1.62 45.47 39.43
N ARG A 933 2.60 45.92 40.21
CA ARG A 933 3.02 47.32 40.35
C ARG A 933 4.54 47.41 40.32
N GLY A 934 5.06 48.63 40.42
CA GLY A 934 6.47 48.90 40.67
C GLY A 934 6.64 50.08 41.62
N TYR A 935 7.76 50.11 42.32
CA TYR A 935 8.18 51.21 43.19
C TYR A 935 9.64 51.57 42.90
N PHE A 936 10.02 52.81 43.20
CA PHE A 936 11.41 53.24 43.03
C PHE A 936 12.16 53.08 44.35
N ARG A 937 13.39 52.58 44.27
CA ARG A 937 14.34 52.56 45.36
C ARG A 937 15.51 53.46 45.01
N VAL A 938 15.78 54.47 45.83
CA VAL A 938 17.01 55.26 45.75
C VAL A 938 18.12 54.41 46.37
N VAL A 939 19.14 54.07 45.58
CA VAL A 939 20.19 53.11 45.96
C VAL A 939 21.50 53.78 46.39
N ASN A 940 21.52 55.10 46.47
CA ASN A 940 22.70 55.89 46.85
C ASN A 940 22.41 56.74 48.11
N ASP A 941 23.11 56.47 49.20
CA ASP A 941 22.93 57.12 50.51
C ASP A 941 23.11 58.65 50.46
N GLU A 942 24.04 59.15 49.64
CA GLU A 942 24.22 60.58 49.47
C GLU A 942 23.02 61.22 48.76
N VAL A 943 22.42 60.52 47.80
CA VAL A 943 21.19 60.98 47.14
C VAL A 943 19.99 60.91 48.07
N VAL A 944 19.86 59.85 48.89
CA VAL A 944 18.81 59.72 49.91
C VAL A 944 18.83 60.90 50.90
N ALA A 945 20.02 61.35 51.29
CA ALA A 945 20.19 62.47 52.21
C ALA A 945 19.97 63.85 51.57
N ASN A 946 20.24 64.02 50.28
CA ASN A 946 20.38 65.33 49.64
C ASN A 946 19.37 65.65 48.51
N ALA A 947 18.61 64.68 48.01
CA ALA A 947 17.62 64.93 46.96
C ALA A 947 16.53 65.89 47.46
N ALA A 948 16.45 67.07 46.85
CA ALA A 948 15.51 68.13 47.20
C ALA A 948 14.17 67.98 46.46
N GLN A 949 14.19 67.42 45.25
CA GLN A 949 13.03 67.21 44.38
C GLN A 949 13.20 65.96 43.51
N PHE A 950 12.10 65.28 43.20
CA PHE A 950 12.05 64.20 42.20
C PHE A 950 11.34 64.68 40.93
N ARG A 951 11.80 64.21 39.77
CA ARG A 951 11.21 64.51 38.46
C ARG A 951 11.17 63.27 37.59
N MET A 952 10.22 63.22 36.66
CA MET A 952 10.15 62.19 35.61
C MET A 952 10.23 62.85 34.24
N SER A 953 11.02 62.27 33.34
CA SER A 953 11.17 62.66 31.94
C SER A 953 10.77 61.50 31.05
N PHE A 954 9.86 61.73 30.12
CA PHE A 954 9.37 60.73 29.17
C PHE A 954 9.85 61.15 27.78
N ASP A 955 10.66 60.30 27.14
CA ASP A 955 11.51 60.57 25.96
C ASP A 955 12.82 61.34 26.28
N GLU A 956 13.95 60.85 25.73
CA GLU A 956 15.30 61.41 25.95
C GLU A 956 15.48 62.85 25.41
N GLU A 957 14.57 63.30 24.54
CA GLU A 957 14.59 64.65 23.96
C GLU A 957 13.23 65.34 24.08
N SER A 958 13.18 66.35 24.96
CA SER A 958 12.42 67.61 24.81
C SER A 958 10.99 67.74 25.34
N GLU A 959 10.29 66.69 25.77
CA GLU A 959 8.99 66.87 26.47
C GLU A 959 9.12 66.73 27.99
N ILE A 960 9.31 67.87 28.65
CA ILE A 960 9.19 67.95 30.12
C ILE A 960 7.69 67.84 30.47
N SER A 961 7.16 66.63 30.66
CA SER A 961 5.82 66.45 31.21
C SER A 961 5.82 66.55 32.75
N GLY A 962 6.13 67.75 33.25
CA GLY A 962 5.66 68.37 34.50
C GLY A 962 5.29 67.58 35.77
N ILE A 963 5.82 66.39 36.05
CA ILE A 963 5.65 65.77 37.39
C ILE A 963 6.75 66.29 38.31
N VAL A 964 6.44 67.36 39.06
CA VAL A 964 7.29 67.93 40.11
C VAL A 964 6.46 68.07 41.38
N THR A 965 6.32 67.04 42.21
CA THR A 965 5.96 67.28 43.63
C THR A 965 6.48 66.17 44.54
N THR A 966 7.28 66.55 45.53
CA THR A 966 7.56 65.77 46.75
C THR A 966 6.65 66.25 47.88
N GLN A 967 5.61 65.49 48.23
CA GLN A 967 5.19 65.47 49.64
C GLN A 967 6.12 64.49 50.36
N VAL A 968 7.29 64.99 50.78
CA VAL A 968 8.04 64.30 51.84
C VAL A 968 7.13 64.37 53.06
N MET A 969 6.71 63.22 53.58
CA MET A 969 6.21 63.13 54.95
C MET A 969 7.32 63.72 55.83
N SER A 970 7.09 64.93 56.32
CA SER A 970 7.91 65.46 57.39
C SER A 970 7.80 64.47 58.55
N ASP A 971 8.92 63.91 58.97
CA ASP A 971 9.05 63.18 60.21
C ASP A 971 8.31 63.95 61.33
N GLU A 972 7.77 63.24 62.32
CA GLU A 972 7.17 63.82 63.54
C GLU A 972 8.13 64.73 64.36
N LEU A 973 9.33 64.99 63.85
CA LEU A 973 10.16 66.14 64.23
C LEU A 973 10.27 67.10 63.03
N GLY A 974 9.38 68.09 62.99
CA GLY A 974 9.32 69.13 61.95
C GLY A 974 10.64 69.86 61.72
N ASN A 975 11.52 69.26 60.92
CA ASN A 975 12.83 69.81 60.58
C ASN A 975 13.17 69.52 59.11
N LYS A 976 12.28 69.93 58.20
CA LYS A 976 12.76 70.37 56.89
C LYS A 976 13.42 71.73 57.08
N SER A 977 14.66 71.84 56.62
CA SER A 977 15.35 73.06 56.18
C SER A 977 14.50 74.32 56.36
N CYS A 978 14.60 74.86 57.56
CA CYS A 978 13.92 76.08 57.91
C CYS A 978 14.49 77.20 57.04
N GLY A 979 13.71 77.66 56.06
CA GLY A 979 13.94 78.98 55.47
C GLY A 979 14.17 79.98 56.61
N ILE A 980 15.22 80.78 56.53
CA ILE A 980 15.74 81.56 57.65
C ILE A 980 14.60 82.34 58.32
N ILE A 981 14.27 82.00 59.58
CA ILE A 981 13.21 82.67 60.34
C ILE A 981 13.80 83.89 61.02
N TYR A 982 13.14 85.03 60.86
CA TYR A 982 13.41 86.23 61.64
C TYR A 982 12.23 86.56 62.56
N ASN A 983 12.54 86.95 63.79
CA ASN A 983 11.56 87.62 64.64
C ASN A 983 11.30 89.05 64.15
N LEU A 984 10.32 89.75 64.74
CA LEU A 984 9.97 91.13 64.36
C LEU A 984 11.09 92.16 64.61
N MET A 985 12.15 91.78 65.32
CA MET A 985 13.34 92.61 65.55
C MET A 985 14.47 92.33 64.55
N GLY A 986 14.25 91.47 63.56
CA GLY A 986 15.23 91.14 62.53
C GLY A 986 16.35 90.19 62.99
N GLN A 987 16.17 89.52 64.13
CA GLN A 987 17.12 88.51 64.63
C GLN A 987 16.73 87.13 64.11
N ARG A 988 17.73 86.39 63.62
CA ARG A 988 17.56 85.01 63.16
C ARG A 988 17.26 84.09 64.35
N VAL A 989 16.19 83.30 64.25
CA VAL A 989 15.78 82.35 65.28
C VAL A 989 15.68 80.93 64.72
N ASN A 990 16.02 79.95 65.55
CA ASN A 990 16.07 78.54 65.14
C ASN A 990 14.73 77.81 65.28
N ARG A 991 13.71 78.44 65.90
CA ARG A 991 12.36 77.89 66.10
C ARG A 991 11.32 79.01 66.20
N ALA A 992 10.14 78.82 65.61
CA ALA A 992 9.00 79.72 65.79
C ALA A 992 8.04 79.17 66.86
N GLU A 993 8.02 79.81 68.04
CA GLU A 993 6.99 79.64 69.08
C GLU A 993 5.74 80.50 68.75
N ASN A 994 4.73 80.56 69.61
CA ASN A 994 3.50 81.32 69.34
C ASN A 994 3.82 82.83 69.16
N GLY A 995 3.38 83.44 68.05
CA GLY A 995 3.70 84.82 67.68
C GLY A 995 3.77 85.07 66.16
N LEU A 996 4.16 86.30 65.77
CA LEU A 996 4.30 86.73 64.37
C LEU A 996 5.78 86.71 63.93
N PHE A 997 6.08 86.07 62.80
CA PHE A 997 7.42 85.87 62.24
C PHE A 997 7.51 86.24 60.76
N ILE A 998 8.74 86.43 60.27
CA ILE A 998 9.03 86.53 58.83
C ILE A 998 9.81 85.28 58.41
N VAL A 999 9.23 84.51 57.50
CA VAL A 999 9.82 83.30 56.93
C VAL A 999 9.91 83.50 55.42
N ASN A 1000 11.11 83.43 54.84
CA ASN A 1000 11.36 83.66 53.41
C ASN A 1000 10.69 84.95 52.86
N GLY A 1001 10.77 86.04 53.62
CA GLY A 1001 10.26 87.36 53.21
C GLY A 1001 8.74 87.58 53.35
N LYS A 1002 7.98 86.60 53.84
CA LYS A 1002 6.53 86.71 54.06
C LYS A 1002 6.17 86.68 55.56
N ARG A 1003 5.18 87.47 55.96
CA ARG A 1003 4.64 87.51 57.34
C ARG A 1003 3.79 86.27 57.61
N VAL A 1004 4.05 85.61 58.74
CA VAL A 1004 3.33 84.41 59.19
C VAL A 1004 2.99 84.55 60.67
N ILE A 1005 1.73 84.33 61.05
CA ILE A 1005 1.26 84.31 62.46
C ILE A 1005 1.08 82.86 62.88
N ARG A 1006 1.70 82.46 64.00
CA ARG A 1006 1.38 81.23 64.72
C ARG A 1006 0.61 81.58 66.00
N PRO A 1007 -0.63 81.08 66.18
CA PRO A 1007 -1.40 81.31 67.41
C PRO A 1007 -0.73 80.66 68.62
#